data_AF-A0AAN7P091-F1
#
_entry.id   AF-A0AAN7P091-F1
#
_cell.length_a   1.000
_cell.length_b   1.000
_cell.length_c   1.000
_cell.angle_alpha   90.00
_cell.angle_beta   90.00
_cell.angle_gamma   90.00
#
_symmetry.space_group_name_H-M   'P 1'
#
loop_
_entity.id
_entity.type
_entity.pdbx_description
1 polymer ?
#
loop_
_entity_poly.entity_id
_entity_poly.type
_entity_poly.pdbx_seq_one_letter_code
_entity_poly.pdbx_strand_id
1 'polypeptide(L)'
;MNTKDILDSDIKECIEKLLQDRNIVKYTLTANTILEHNYISTITDVVVSGIDHHGIVKKLNFFIKMAKKERECREFLSLKDIYSREIYTYKYIIPQFITLQEERKIQNLFKFTKFYAASEKEPKEMVILENLSEKGFKTIDKNMGVDYNHAVLIMQELGKFHALSFALRDHLPNIFKDISNNIDDIEFHGNLGQTSEVFLELFYPLYLEILYSGNHTIAYEKLYQAKDNFFKSLQSAVTGKTAEPYSVVTHGDFWATNLLFKYDIHSHPKELRIVDFQTTKMASPASDISQFLFGCLDQKMRNKHYNELIEKYYKSFSLFLQDLGSDPVRLFPYDVLQEHLKKFSIIGLFLAFKTVCIASIPTENTPKYETAKNGEESCKRFYDMWNCIIKAKMADLVVDPQVTDPSELVKTGTKAYILRDFNSAVTAYSRAIELIVAEHGDKHDSLGDIYLLYGRTLLDISRDEAEALGDALPHDFSSDSEAEEDNKENSEKEKKDSEVTNGSDADKTKAGGDNQNNGEATGDAGDATASAPKAEGESTEEKSEGEPTDLQLAWEVLELAKLIFEQRGAAGRKGLSETLILLGDVSLESENFENAVTDIKAGLAIQKEMFKPDNRTLAESYYKLGIALATNNQIDEAVENYNASLEVLNKRLDKLKEDEVNQRDEIKDIESLIPDIQEKIADMKSFKEEATSKLLSAVTSKPITETKFESGSSSSSSDKKICDISHLVKRKRRMEDLKEESEESPAKKPTP
;
A
#
# COMPACT_ATOMS: atom_id res chain seq x y z
N MET A 1 5.10 -13.89 -36.16
CA MET A 1 5.48 -15.32 -36.24
C MET A 1 4.33 -16.13 -35.66
N ASN A 2 3.80 -17.12 -36.38
CA ASN A 2 2.74 -18.02 -35.92
C ASN A 2 3.26 -18.91 -34.78
N THR A 3 2.93 -18.59 -33.53
CA THR A 3 3.16 -19.47 -32.37
C THR A 3 2.11 -20.58 -32.37
N LYS A 4 2.42 -21.71 -33.01
CA LYS A 4 1.91 -22.98 -32.52
C LYS A 4 2.68 -23.26 -31.22
N ASP A 5 2.10 -22.90 -30.09
CA ASP A 5 2.71 -23.12 -28.79
C ASP A 5 3.06 -24.59 -28.63
N ILE A 6 4.34 -24.84 -28.33
CA ILE A 6 4.86 -26.17 -28.07
C ILE A 6 4.25 -26.61 -26.75
N LEU A 7 3.32 -27.57 -26.80
CA LEU A 7 2.79 -28.22 -25.61
C LEU A 7 3.96 -28.79 -24.79
N ASP A 8 4.00 -28.47 -23.50
CA ASP A 8 4.99 -29.01 -22.58
C ASP A 8 5.07 -30.55 -22.72
N SER A 9 6.29 -31.07 -22.89
CA SER A 9 6.52 -32.50 -23.12
C SER A 9 5.92 -33.38 -22.02
N ASP A 10 5.90 -32.88 -20.79
CA ASP A 10 5.38 -33.62 -19.63
C ASP A 10 3.85 -33.72 -19.67
N ILE A 11 3.19 -32.64 -20.09
CA ILE A 11 1.74 -32.64 -20.34
C ILE A 11 1.42 -33.61 -21.46
N LYS A 12 2.19 -33.57 -22.55
CA LYS A 12 2.01 -34.48 -23.69
C LYS A 12 2.13 -35.94 -23.28
N GLU A 13 3.16 -36.31 -22.50
CA GLU A 13 3.36 -37.69 -22.02
C GLU A 13 2.17 -38.17 -21.17
N CYS A 14 1.66 -37.33 -20.27
CA CYS A 14 0.52 -37.68 -19.42
C CYS A 14 -0.77 -37.86 -20.24
N ILE A 15 -1.01 -36.98 -21.22
CA ILE A 15 -2.17 -37.09 -22.12
C ILE A 15 -2.04 -38.33 -23.02
N GLU A 16 -0.87 -38.64 -23.55
CA GLU A 16 -0.65 -39.83 -24.37
C GLU A 16 -0.97 -41.12 -23.61
N LYS A 17 -0.56 -41.24 -22.34
CA LYS A 17 -0.96 -42.36 -21.48
C LYS A 17 -2.47 -42.45 -21.30
N LEU A 18 -3.13 -41.32 -21.01
CA LEU A 18 -4.60 -41.26 -20.90
C LEU A 18 -5.33 -41.67 -22.18
N LEU A 19 -4.79 -41.34 -23.35
CA LEU A 19 -5.37 -41.71 -24.64
C LEU A 19 -5.19 -43.20 -24.93
N GLN A 20 -4.04 -43.77 -24.56
CA GLN A 20 -3.79 -45.21 -24.66
C GLN A 20 -4.77 -46.01 -23.80
N ASP A 21 -4.97 -45.61 -22.54
CA ASP A 21 -5.94 -46.25 -21.62
C ASP A 21 -7.38 -46.18 -22.13
N ARG A 22 -7.69 -45.20 -22.99
CA ARG A 22 -8.99 -45.00 -23.63
C ARG A 22 -9.10 -45.63 -25.02
N ASN A 23 -8.10 -46.38 -25.44
CA ASN A 23 -8.01 -47.01 -26.76
C ASN A 23 -8.17 -46.02 -27.93
N ILE A 24 -7.67 -44.79 -27.77
CA ILE A 24 -7.62 -43.79 -28.84
C ILE A 24 -6.33 -43.99 -29.64
N VAL A 25 -6.46 -44.38 -30.91
CA VAL A 25 -5.34 -44.86 -31.75
C VAL A 25 -4.80 -43.81 -32.73
N LYS A 26 -5.63 -42.82 -33.09
CA LYS A 26 -5.24 -41.69 -33.93
C LYS A 26 -5.87 -40.43 -33.37
N TYR A 27 -5.09 -39.39 -33.16
CA TYR A 27 -5.60 -38.15 -32.59
C TYR A 27 -4.86 -36.92 -33.09
N THR A 28 -5.54 -35.79 -32.98
CA THR A 28 -4.97 -34.45 -33.06
C THR A 28 -5.19 -33.75 -31.74
N LEU A 29 -4.14 -33.11 -31.23
CA LEU A 29 -4.19 -32.35 -30.00
C LEU A 29 -4.00 -30.87 -30.31
N THR A 30 -4.84 -30.04 -29.70
CA THR A 30 -4.65 -28.59 -29.64
C THR A 30 -4.59 -28.17 -28.18
N ALA A 31 -3.59 -27.38 -27.83
CA ALA A 31 -3.43 -26.82 -26.50
C ALA A 31 -3.55 -25.30 -26.57
N ASN A 32 -4.18 -24.71 -25.56
CA ASN A 32 -4.29 -23.28 -25.39
C ASN A 32 -3.94 -22.93 -23.95
N THR A 33 -2.88 -22.17 -23.74
CA THR A 33 -2.53 -21.71 -22.39
C THR A 33 -3.42 -20.51 -22.05
N ILE A 34 -4.26 -20.68 -21.03
CA ILE A 34 -5.28 -19.68 -20.67
C ILE A 34 -4.71 -18.64 -19.72
N LEU A 35 -3.88 -19.09 -18.79
CA LEU A 35 -3.28 -18.26 -17.75
C LEU A 35 -1.81 -18.67 -17.57
N GLU A 36 -0.93 -17.84 -18.13
CA GLU A 36 0.53 -18.02 -18.02
C GLU A 36 1.11 -17.40 -16.75
N HIS A 37 0.51 -16.31 -16.24
CA HIS A 37 1.05 -15.52 -15.14
C HIS A 37 0.27 -15.68 -13.82
N ASN A 38 -0.41 -16.82 -13.61
CA ASN A 38 -0.99 -17.10 -12.29
C ASN A 38 0.13 -17.41 -11.28
N TYR A 39 -0.08 -17.01 -10.02
CA TYR A 39 0.93 -17.01 -8.95
C TYR A 39 1.55 -18.40 -8.66
N ILE A 40 0.78 -19.48 -8.82
CA ILE A 40 1.18 -20.84 -8.40
C ILE A 40 1.25 -21.86 -9.55
N SER A 41 0.62 -21.57 -10.69
CA SER A 41 0.37 -22.58 -11.72
C SER A 41 0.30 -22.00 -13.12
N THR A 42 0.71 -22.78 -14.13
CA THR A 42 0.31 -22.55 -15.52
C THR A 42 -0.95 -23.36 -15.82
N ILE A 43 -1.96 -22.72 -16.40
CA ILE A 43 -3.24 -23.36 -16.76
C ILE A 43 -3.33 -23.55 -18.26
N THR A 44 -3.50 -24.79 -18.69
CA THR A 44 -3.57 -25.16 -20.11
C THR A 44 -4.84 -25.96 -20.39
N ASP A 45 -5.62 -25.49 -21.36
CA ASP A 45 -6.72 -26.25 -21.94
C ASP A 45 -6.19 -27.13 -23.06
N VAL A 46 -6.54 -28.42 -23.03
CA VAL A 46 -6.14 -29.39 -24.04
C VAL A 46 -7.37 -30.04 -24.64
N VAL A 47 -7.54 -29.88 -25.94
CA VAL A 47 -8.59 -30.52 -26.73
C VAL A 47 -7.96 -31.63 -27.56
N VAL A 48 -8.48 -32.84 -27.42
CA VAL A 48 -8.10 -33.99 -28.22
C VAL A 48 -9.27 -34.41 -29.09
N SER A 49 -9.06 -34.40 -30.40
CA SER A 49 -9.97 -35.04 -31.36
C SER A 49 -9.32 -36.34 -31.82
N GLY A 50 -9.89 -37.46 -31.40
CA GLY A 50 -9.34 -38.79 -31.64
C GLY A 50 -10.35 -39.77 -32.21
N ILE A 51 -9.83 -40.89 -32.70
CA ILE A 51 -10.60 -42.02 -33.19
C ILE A 51 -10.20 -43.25 -32.36
N ASP A 52 -11.18 -43.97 -31.83
CA ASP A 52 -10.93 -45.24 -31.15
C ASP A 52 -10.72 -46.39 -32.14
N HIS A 53 -10.35 -47.57 -31.63
CA HIS A 53 -10.13 -48.78 -32.43
C HIS A 53 -11.38 -49.25 -33.21
N HIS A 54 -12.58 -48.76 -32.88
CA HIS A 54 -13.82 -49.04 -33.62
C HIS A 54 -14.15 -47.97 -34.67
N GLY A 55 -13.28 -46.98 -34.86
CA GLY A 55 -13.52 -45.89 -35.81
C GLY A 55 -14.43 -44.79 -35.25
N ILE A 56 -14.79 -44.82 -33.97
CA ILE A 56 -15.68 -43.81 -33.37
C ILE A 56 -14.87 -42.57 -33.03
N VAL A 57 -15.32 -41.43 -33.54
CA VAL A 57 -14.73 -40.13 -33.23
C VAL A 57 -15.07 -39.75 -31.79
N LYS A 58 -14.05 -39.42 -31.00
CA LYS A 58 -14.14 -38.93 -29.62
C LYS A 58 -13.50 -37.55 -29.54
N LYS A 59 -14.23 -36.60 -28.96
CA LYS A 59 -13.68 -35.31 -28.53
C LYS A 59 -13.52 -35.33 -27.02
N LEU A 60 -12.31 -35.06 -26.54
CA LEU A 60 -11.98 -34.98 -25.12
C LEU A 60 -11.43 -33.58 -24.83
N ASN A 61 -11.90 -32.98 -23.74
CA ASN A 61 -11.47 -31.67 -23.29
C ASN A 61 -10.91 -31.82 -21.87
N PHE A 62 -9.67 -31.40 -21.69
CA PHE A 62 -8.93 -31.48 -20.44
C PHE A 62 -8.56 -30.08 -19.96
N PHE A 63 -8.72 -29.87 -18.67
CA PHE A 63 -8.20 -28.71 -17.95
C PHE A 63 -6.95 -29.17 -17.18
N ILE A 64 -5.81 -28.53 -17.41
CA ILE A 64 -4.53 -28.94 -16.84
C ILE A 64 -3.97 -27.81 -16.01
N LYS A 65 -3.77 -28.07 -14.72
CA LYS A 65 -3.12 -27.17 -13.77
C LYS A 65 -1.73 -27.74 -13.49
N MET A 66 -0.66 -27.07 -13.94
CA MET A 66 0.73 -27.50 -13.74
C MET A 66 1.46 -26.52 -12.84
N ALA A 67 2.22 -27.03 -11.87
CA ALA A 67 2.98 -26.21 -10.94
C ALA A 67 4.03 -25.37 -11.68
N LYS A 68 4.29 -24.18 -11.14
CA LYS A 68 5.44 -23.36 -11.53
C LYS A 68 6.75 -24.12 -11.28
N LYS A 69 7.73 -23.95 -12.18
CA LYS A 69 9.01 -24.69 -12.16
C LYS A 69 10.12 -23.89 -11.45
N GLU A 70 9.92 -22.59 -11.30
CA GLU A 70 10.82 -21.61 -10.71
C GLU A 70 11.07 -21.92 -9.23
N ARG A 71 12.35 -22.04 -8.83
CA ARG A 71 12.74 -22.55 -7.50
C ARG A 71 12.22 -21.65 -6.38
N GLU A 72 12.37 -20.34 -6.56
CA GLU A 72 12.00 -19.31 -5.57
C GLU A 72 10.50 -19.36 -5.25
N CYS A 73 9.66 -19.46 -6.30
CA CYS A 73 8.21 -19.60 -6.15
C CYS A 73 7.84 -20.91 -5.44
N ARG A 74 8.51 -22.01 -5.80
CA ARG A 74 8.27 -23.33 -5.21
C ARG A 74 8.60 -23.39 -3.73
N GLU A 75 9.74 -22.82 -3.33
CA GLU A 75 10.18 -22.75 -1.94
C GLU A 75 9.28 -21.82 -1.12
N PHE A 76 8.95 -20.64 -1.63
CA PHE A 76 8.13 -19.65 -0.92
C PHE A 76 6.69 -20.13 -0.68
N LEU A 77 6.06 -20.71 -1.70
CA LEU A 77 4.65 -21.14 -1.65
C LEU A 77 4.48 -22.63 -1.31
N SER A 78 5.58 -23.34 -1.02
CA SER A 78 5.54 -24.78 -0.75
C SER A 78 4.72 -25.55 -1.79
N LEU A 79 4.94 -25.27 -3.08
CA LEU A 79 4.08 -25.75 -4.18
C LEU A 79 3.94 -27.28 -4.21
N LYS A 80 4.98 -28.00 -3.77
CA LYS A 80 4.93 -29.45 -3.61
C LYS A 80 3.81 -29.89 -2.68
N ASP A 81 3.69 -29.28 -1.50
CA ASP A 81 2.69 -29.67 -0.50
C ASP A 81 1.27 -29.33 -0.98
N ILE A 82 1.11 -28.17 -1.62
CA ILE A 82 -0.16 -27.72 -2.24
C ILE A 82 -0.64 -28.72 -3.30
N TYR A 83 0.24 -29.11 -4.22
CA TYR A 83 -0.12 -30.07 -5.28
C TYR A 83 -0.29 -31.49 -4.73
N SER A 84 0.57 -31.94 -3.82
CA SER A 84 0.39 -33.23 -3.14
C SER A 84 -0.95 -33.30 -2.42
N ARG A 85 -1.40 -32.20 -1.79
CA ARG A 85 -2.72 -32.11 -1.17
C ARG A 85 -3.84 -32.23 -2.18
N GLU A 86 -3.82 -31.43 -3.24
CA GLU A 86 -4.86 -31.45 -4.28
C GLU A 86 -4.97 -32.84 -4.94
N ILE A 87 -3.83 -33.44 -5.28
CA ILE A 87 -3.74 -34.79 -5.85
C ILE A 87 -4.30 -35.82 -4.88
N TYR A 88 -3.94 -35.75 -3.60
CA TYR A 88 -4.43 -36.67 -2.59
C TYR A 88 -5.95 -36.61 -2.46
N THR A 89 -6.53 -35.41 -2.46
CA THR A 89 -7.99 -35.21 -2.40
C THR A 89 -8.70 -35.87 -3.58
N TYR A 90 -8.23 -35.65 -4.82
CA TYR A 90 -8.83 -36.27 -6.01
C TYR A 90 -8.62 -37.78 -6.10
N LYS A 91 -7.45 -38.28 -5.68
CA LYS A 91 -7.05 -39.69 -5.85
C LYS A 91 -7.56 -40.60 -4.73
N TYR A 92 -7.69 -40.07 -3.51
CA TYR A 92 -8.02 -40.89 -2.33
C TYR A 92 -9.30 -40.48 -1.61
N ILE A 93 -9.64 -39.19 -1.50
CA ILE A 93 -10.81 -38.74 -0.73
C ILE A 93 -12.10 -38.77 -1.57
N ILE A 94 -12.10 -38.07 -2.70
CA ILE A 94 -13.27 -37.96 -3.59
C ILE A 94 -13.82 -39.33 -4.02
N PRO A 95 -12.99 -40.34 -4.34
CA PRO A 95 -13.52 -41.68 -4.66
C PRO A 95 -14.30 -42.33 -3.52
N GLN A 96 -13.93 -42.10 -2.26
CA GLN A 96 -14.70 -42.60 -1.10
C GLN A 96 -16.06 -41.92 -1.02
N PHE A 97 -16.11 -40.61 -1.25
CA PHE A 97 -17.35 -39.84 -1.28
C PHE A 97 -18.27 -40.24 -2.44
N ILE A 98 -17.71 -40.55 -3.61
CA ILE A 98 -18.49 -41.07 -4.75
C ILE A 98 -19.06 -42.44 -4.41
N THR A 99 -18.21 -43.37 -3.94
CA THR A 99 -18.62 -44.74 -3.59
C THR A 99 -19.72 -44.75 -2.53
N LEU A 100 -19.58 -43.92 -1.49
CA LEU A 100 -20.55 -43.82 -0.41
C LEU A 100 -21.95 -43.41 -0.91
N GLN A 101 -22.01 -42.47 -1.85
CA GLN A 101 -23.27 -42.04 -2.45
C GLN A 101 -23.88 -43.10 -3.38
N GLU A 102 -23.04 -43.78 -4.17
CA GLU A 102 -23.46 -44.84 -5.09
C GLU A 102 -24.06 -46.04 -4.34
N GLU A 103 -23.40 -46.49 -3.26
CA GLU A 103 -23.87 -47.60 -2.42
C GLU A 103 -25.22 -47.31 -1.77
N ARG A 104 -25.47 -46.04 -1.40
CA ARG A 104 -26.73 -45.59 -0.78
C ARG A 104 -27.81 -45.22 -1.79
N LYS A 105 -27.50 -45.26 -3.10
CA LYS A 105 -28.43 -44.95 -4.21
C LYS A 105 -29.11 -43.58 -4.05
N ILE A 106 -28.33 -42.60 -3.59
CA ILE A 106 -28.78 -41.23 -3.38
C ILE A 106 -29.27 -40.64 -4.71
N GLN A 107 -30.45 -40.04 -4.72
CA GLN A 107 -31.01 -39.42 -5.93
C GLN A 107 -30.38 -38.06 -6.23
N ASN A 108 -30.20 -37.23 -5.21
CA ASN A 108 -29.67 -35.86 -5.33
C ASN A 108 -28.18 -35.78 -4.98
N LEU A 109 -27.35 -36.47 -5.77
CA LEU A 109 -25.91 -36.60 -5.56
C LEU A 109 -25.20 -35.25 -5.46
N PHE A 110 -24.22 -35.16 -4.57
CA PHE A 110 -23.17 -34.15 -4.64
C PHE A 110 -22.21 -34.53 -5.78
N LYS A 111 -22.00 -33.61 -6.72
CA LYS A 111 -21.28 -33.88 -7.97
C LYS A 111 -19.86 -33.31 -7.92
N PHE A 112 -18.87 -34.18 -8.05
CA PHE A 112 -17.47 -33.79 -8.17
C PHE A 112 -17.04 -33.56 -9.62
N THR A 113 -16.02 -32.72 -9.81
CA THR A 113 -15.32 -32.59 -11.09
C THR A 113 -14.59 -33.88 -11.40
N LYS A 114 -14.68 -34.33 -12.65
CA LYS A 114 -14.04 -35.58 -13.04
C LYS A 114 -12.51 -35.42 -13.07
N PHE A 115 -11.84 -36.25 -12.28
CA PHE A 115 -10.38 -36.40 -12.28
C PHE A 115 -9.96 -37.42 -13.36
N TYR A 116 -8.89 -37.12 -14.10
CA TYR A 116 -8.35 -38.03 -15.11
C TYR A 116 -6.99 -38.59 -14.72
N ALA A 117 -6.04 -37.73 -14.38
CA ALA A 117 -4.70 -38.13 -13.99
C ALA A 117 -4.00 -36.99 -13.22
N ALA A 118 -2.86 -37.32 -12.62
CA ALA A 118 -1.96 -36.37 -12.01
C ALA A 118 -0.50 -36.83 -12.14
N SER A 119 0.42 -35.89 -11.99
CA SER A 119 1.85 -36.14 -11.77
C SER A 119 2.23 -35.59 -10.40
N GLU A 120 2.87 -36.42 -9.58
CA GLU A 120 3.46 -36.02 -8.28
C GLU A 120 4.98 -35.75 -8.41
N LYS A 121 5.52 -35.82 -9.64
CA LYS A 121 6.96 -35.70 -9.89
C LYS A 121 7.37 -34.23 -9.80
N GLU A 122 8.20 -33.88 -8.84
CA GLU A 122 8.83 -32.56 -8.74
C GLU A 122 9.87 -32.32 -9.87
N PRO A 123 9.93 -31.12 -10.51
CA PRO A 123 9.07 -29.94 -10.39
C PRO A 123 7.94 -29.88 -11.44
N LYS A 124 7.39 -31.05 -11.79
CA LYS A 124 6.42 -31.31 -12.86
C LYS A 124 5.08 -31.78 -12.28
N GLU A 125 4.73 -31.27 -11.11
CA GLU A 125 3.46 -31.60 -10.48
C GLU A 125 2.31 -31.05 -11.33
N MET A 126 1.29 -31.86 -11.57
CA MET A 126 0.14 -31.43 -12.35
C MET A 126 -1.11 -32.22 -12.00
N VAL A 127 -2.27 -31.61 -12.22
CA VAL A 127 -3.58 -32.24 -12.12
C VAL A 127 -4.32 -32.07 -13.45
N ILE A 128 -4.87 -33.17 -13.98
CA ILE A 128 -5.65 -33.20 -15.22
C ILE A 128 -7.11 -33.48 -14.88
N LEU A 129 -7.96 -32.50 -15.14
CA LEU A 129 -9.37 -32.47 -14.78
C LEU A 129 -10.27 -32.31 -16.00
N GLU A 130 -11.57 -32.53 -15.79
CA GLU A 130 -12.60 -32.15 -16.74
C GLU A 130 -12.70 -30.63 -16.90
N ASN A 131 -12.67 -30.18 -18.16
CA ASN A 131 -12.93 -28.79 -18.48
C ASN A 131 -14.42 -28.47 -18.30
N LEU A 132 -14.74 -27.77 -17.22
CA LEU A 132 -16.10 -27.38 -16.85
C LEU A 132 -16.63 -26.20 -17.69
N SER A 133 -15.74 -25.34 -18.22
CA SER A 133 -16.12 -24.22 -19.10
C SER A 133 -16.83 -24.72 -20.37
N GLU A 134 -16.31 -25.80 -20.97
CA GLU A 134 -16.93 -26.48 -22.12
C GLU A 134 -18.30 -27.10 -21.79
N LYS A 135 -18.62 -27.31 -20.51
CA LYS A 135 -19.93 -27.78 -20.03
C LYS A 135 -20.90 -26.63 -19.68
N GLY A 136 -20.49 -25.39 -19.94
CA GLY A 136 -21.25 -24.18 -19.67
C GLY A 136 -21.22 -23.73 -18.21
N PHE A 137 -20.25 -24.20 -17.43
CA PHE A 137 -20.00 -23.65 -16.10
C PHE A 137 -19.19 -22.36 -16.20
N LYS A 138 -19.47 -21.40 -15.32
CA LYS A 138 -18.80 -20.10 -15.27
C LYS A 138 -18.56 -19.70 -13.82
N THR A 139 -17.48 -18.98 -13.56
CA THR A 139 -17.27 -18.31 -12.28
C THR A 139 -18.23 -17.15 -12.13
N ILE A 140 -18.51 -16.74 -10.88
CA ILE A 140 -19.27 -15.51 -10.62
C ILE A 140 -18.45 -14.30 -11.13
N ASP A 141 -19.13 -13.34 -11.74
CA ASP A 141 -18.53 -12.06 -12.10
C ASP A 141 -18.15 -11.30 -10.83
N LYS A 142 -16.84 -11.03 -10.66
CA LYS A 142 -16.29 -10.34 -9.50
C LYS A 142 -16.90 -8.95 -9.30
N ASN A 143 -17.34 -8.30 -10.37
CA ASN A 143 -17.94 -6.96 -10.31
C ASN A 143 -19.40 -6.97 -9.84
N MET A 144 -20.10 -8.09 -10.01
CA MET A 144 -21.52 -8.24 -9.63
C MET A 144 -21.68 -8.73 -8.19
N GLY A 145 -20.65 -9.39 -7.64
CA GLY A 145 -20.69 -9.98 -6.30
C GLY A 145 -21.61 -11.21 -6.21
N VAL A 146 -21.74 -11.78 -5.01
CA VAL A 146 -22.58 -12.96 -4.77
C VAL A 146 -23.99 -12.53 -4.35
N ASP A 147 -24.98 -12.80 -5.19
CA ASP A 147 -26.39 -12.56 -4.86
C ASP A 147 -26.97 -13.64 -3.91
N TYR A 148 -28.20 -13.41 -3.45
CA TYR A 148 -28.89 -14.30 -2.53
C TYR A 148 -29.12 -15.72 -3.09
N ASN A 149 -29.47 -15.86 -4.36
CA ASN A 149 -29.75 -17.18 -4.95
C ASN A 149 -28.47 -18.01 -5.07
N HIS A 150 -27.36 -17.37 -5.43
CA HIS A 150 -26.04 -18.00 -5.39
C HIS A 150 -25.67 -18.40 -3.97
N ALA A 151 -25.83 -17.49 -2.99
CA ALA A 151 -25.49 -17.78 -1.60
C ALA A 151 -26.26 -18.96 -1.02
N VAL A 152 -27.55 -19.08 -1.34
CA VAL A 152 -28.36 -20.24 -0.92
C VAL A 152 -27.84 -21.54 -1.54
N LEU A 153 -27.57 -21.56 -2.85
CA LEU A 153 -27.07 -22.77 -3.52
C LEU A 153 -25.69 -23.19 -2.97
N ILE A 154 -24.80 -22.22 -2.74
CA ILE A 154 -23.48 -22.46 -2.16
C ILE A 154 -23.60 -23.11 -0.78
N MET A 155 -24.41 -22.52 0.11
CA MET A 155 -24.59 -23.04 1.47
C MET A 155 -25.22 -24.43 1.47
N GLN A 156 -26.15 -24.71 0.54
CA GLN A 156 -26.75 -26.04 0.40
C GLN A 156 -25.73 -27.10 -0.04
N GLU A 157 -24.93 -26.80 -1.06
CA GLU A 157 -23.93 -27.74 -1.59
C GLU A 157 -22.75 -27.91 -0.62
N LEU A 158 -22.35 -26.87 0.10
CA LEU A 158 -21.37 -26.99 1.20
C LEU A 158 -21.90 -27.91 2.31
N GLY A 159 -23.19 -27.81 2.65
CA GLY A 159 -23.84 -28.71 3.61
C GLY A 159 -23.73 -30.17 3.20
N LYS A 160 -23.97 -30.47 1.90
CA LYS A 160 -23.82 -31.82 1.36
C LYS A 160 -22.36 -32.29 1.39
N PHE A 161 -21.42 -31.41 1.02
CA PHE A 161 -19.99 -31.72 1.02
C PHE A 161 -19.51 -32.14 2.42
N HIS A 162 -19.84 -31.37 3.46
CA HIS A 162 -19.49 -31.74 4.84
C HIS A 162 -20.22 -33.01 5.30
N ALA A 163 -21.48 -33.21 4.93
CA ALA A 163 -22.23 -34.42 5.27
C ALA A 163 -21.55 -35.70 4.75
N LEU A 164 -20.91 -35.68 3.58
CA LEU A 164 -20.16 -36.83 3.05
C LEU A 164 -19.03 -37.26 3.99
N SER A 165 -18.32 -36.31 4.58
CA SER A 165 -17.23 -36.59 5.51
C SER A 165 -17.73 -37.10 6.86
N PHE A 166 -18.82 -36.56 7.38
CA PHE A 166 -19.47 -37.10 8.60
C PHE A 166 -20.00 -38.53 8.37
N ALA A 167 -20.62 -38.80 7.22
CA ALA A 167 -21.07 -40.14 6.87
C ALA A 167 -19.90 -41.11 6.69
N LEU A 168 -18.79 -40.67 6.09
CA LEU A 168 -17.57 -41.47 5.98
C LEU A 168 -17.02 -41.83 7.37
N ARG A 169 -17.02 -40.89 8.31
CA ARG A 169 -16.62 -41.13 9.69
C ARG A 169 -17.50 -42.15 10.41
N ASP A 170 -18.81 -42.08 10.20
CA ASP A 170 -19.80 -42.95 10.85
C ASP A 170 -19.79 -44.38 10.29
N HIS A 171 -19.62 -44.51 8.97
CA HIS A 171 -19.71 -45.80 8.29
C HIS A 171 -18.36 -46.48 8.03
N LEU A 172 -17.30 -45.70 7.85
CA LEU A 172 -15.97 -46.16 7.46
C LEU A 172 -14.88 -45.50 8.33
N PRO A 173 -14.92 -45.70 9.67
CA PRO A 173 -14.08 -44.96 10.62
C PRO A 173 -12.57 -45.18 10.42
N ASN A 174 -12.15 -46.35 9.94
CA ASN A 174 -10.73 -46.62 9.65
C ASN A 174 -10.24 -45.78 8.46
N ILE A 175 -11.03 -45.73 7.38
CA ILE A 175 -10.72 -44.92 6.19
C ILE A 175 -10.73 -43.44 6.55
N PHE A 176 -11.71 -43.00 7.34
CA PHE A 176 -11.75 -41.63 7.85
C PHE A 176 -10.51 -41.29 8.68
N LYS A 177 -10.08 -42.19 9.57
CA LYS A 177 -8.88 -42.00 10.38
C LYS A 177 -7.62 -41.91 9.52
N ASP A 178 -7.49 -42.76 8.50
CA ASP A 178 -6.36 -42.72 7.57
C ASP A 178 -6.34 -41.38 6.80
N ILE A 179 -7.49 -40.91 6.30
CA ILE A 179 -7.60 -39.59 5.66
C ILE A 179 -7.20 -38.49 6.64
N SER A 180 -7.77 -38.50 7.86
CA SER A 180 -7.51 -37.50 8.90
C SER A 180 -6.02 -37.38 9.23
N ASN A 181 -5.28 -38.48 9.23
CA ASN A 181 -3.83 -38.48 9.50
C ASN A 181 -3.00 -37.93 8.33
N ASN A 182 -3.55 -37.86 7.13
CA ASN A 182 -2.84 -37.40 5.93
C ASN A 182 -3.22 -35.98 5.53
N ILE A 183 -4.28 -35.39 6.12
CA ILE A 183 -4.79 -34.07 5.75
C ILE A 183 -4.62 -32.97 6.80
N ASP A 184 -3.47 -32.94 7.48
CA ASP A 184 -3.11 -31.84 8.37
C ASP A 184 -3.04 -30.48 7.63
N ASP A 185 -3.21 -29.41 8.42
CA ASP A 185 -3.20 -28.04 7.94
C ASP A 185 -1.83 -27.63 7.38
N ILE A 186 -1.78 -27.25 6.11
CA ILE A 186 -0.54 -26.83 5.45
C ILE A 186 -0.23 -25.34 5.65
N GLU A 187 -1.25 -24.50 5.89
CA GLU A 187 -1.15 -23.03 5.83
C GLU A 187 -0.64 -22.37 7.13
N PHE A 188 -0.98 -22.93 8.29
CA PHE A 188 -0.68 -22.37 9.60
C PHE A 188 0.17 -23.30 10.49
N HIS A 189 0.06 -24.62 10.28
CA HIS A 189 0.85 -25.64 10.98
C HIS A 189 1.87 -26.35 10.07
N GLY A 190 1.77 -26.18 8.75
CA GLY A 190 2.67 -26.77 7.77
C GLY A 190 3.83 -25.84 7.38
N ASN A 191 4.49 -26.16 6.26
CA ASN A 191 5.63 -25.41 5.74
C ASN A 191 5.32 -23.96 5.38
N LEU A 192 4.03 -23.62 5.17
CA LEU A 192 3.58 -22.25 4.94
C LEU A 192 3.32 -21.46 6.23
N GLY A 193 3.35 -22.11 7.40
CA GLY A 193 2.99 -21.47 8.68
C GLY A 193 3.81 -20.22 8.98
N GLN A 194 5.13 -20.29 8.78
CA GLN A 194 6.04 -19.15 8.98
C GLN A 194 5.73 -18.01 8.00
N THR A 195 5.49 -18.34 6.73
CA THR A 195 5.11 -17.34 5.72
C THR A 195 3.79 -16.65 6.07
N SER A 196 2.80 -17.42 6.56
CA SER A 196 1.52 -16.89 7.01
C SER A 196 1.66 -16.02 8.26
N GLU A 197 2.55 -16.36 9.19
CA GLU A 197 2.85 -15.57 10.38
C GLU A 197 3.48 -14.23 10.01
N VAL A 198 4.54 -14.25 9.19
CA VAL A 198 5.21 -13.04 8.70
C VAL A 198 4.25 -12.15 7.92
N PHE A 199 3.42 -12.75 7.05
CA PHE A 199 2.38 -12.00 6.33
C PHE A 199 1.41 -11.34 7.32
N LEU A 200 0.97 -12.05 8.35
CA LEU A 200 0.04 -11.51 9.32
C LEU A 200 0.66 -10.38 10.15
N GLU A 201 1.88 -10.55 10.65
CA GLU A 201 2.61 -9.54 11.42
C GLU A 201 2.83 -8.27 10.62
N LEU A 202 3.23 -8.42 9.37
CA LEU A 202 3.53 -7.30 8.48
C LEU A 202 2.28 -6.49 8.15
N PHE A 203 1.15 -7.15 7.86
CA PHE A 203 -0.10 -6.46 7.50
C PHE A 203 -0.96 -6.07 8.71
N TYR A 204 -0.65 -6.54 9.93
CA TYR A 204 -1.43 -6.24 11.13
C TYR A 204 -1.63 -4.73 11.40
N PRO A 205 -0.56 -3.90 11.36
CA PRO A 205 -0.69 -2.46 11.62
C PRO A 205 -1.64 -1.79 10.64
N LEU A 206 -1.63 -2.24 9.39
CA LEU A 206 -2.49 -1.70 8.35
C LEU A 206 -3.97 -2.03 8.60
N TYR A 207 -4.30 -3.23 9.07
CA TYR A 207 -5.68 -3.54 9.42
C TYR A 207 -6.20 -2.69 10.58
N LEU A 208 -5.34 -2.41 11.56
CA LEU A 208 -5.65 -1.45 12.63
C LEU A 208 -5.88 -0.05 12.07
N GLU A 209 -5.03 0.40 11.15
CA GLU A 209 -5.19 1.70 10.46
C GLU A 209 -6.53 1.77 9.70
N ILE A 210 -6.88 0.75 8.92
CA ILE A 210 -8.16 0.71 8.18
C ILE A 210 -9.34 0.83 9.14
N LEU A 211 -9.35 0.08 10.24
CA LEU A 211 -10.43 0.13 11.23
C LEU A 211 -10.50 1.49 11.94
N TYR A 212 -9.34 2.07 12.24
CA TYR A 212 -9.24 3.37 12.88
C TYR A 212 -9.71 4.51 11.96
N SER A 213 -9.33 4.46 10.68
CA SER A 213 -9.71 5.44 9.66
C SER A 213 -11.19 5.28 9.25
N GLY A 214 -11.71 4.05 9.24
CA GLY A 214 -13.14 3.76 9.03
C GLY A 214 -14.05 4.03 10.23
N ASN A 215 -13.54 4.63 11.31
CA ASN A 215 -14.28 4.93 12.56
C ASN A 215 -14.95 3.68 13.20
N HIS A 216 -14.29 2.52 13.11
CA HIS A 216 -14.75 1.26 13.69
C HIS A 216 -14.09 0.99 15.06
N THR A 217 -14.19 1.94 16.00
CA THR A 217 -13.46 1.95 17.28
C THR A 217 -13.57 0.65 18.09
N ILE A 218 -14.77 0.05 18.17
CA ILE A 218 -14.96 -1.22 18.90
C ILE A 218 -14.19 -2.38 18.24
N ALA A 219 -14.19 -2.44 16.91
CA ALA A 219 -13.45 -3.47 16.18
C ALA A 219 -11.94 -3.25 16.29
N TYR A 220 -11.51 -1.98 16.21
CA TYR A 220 -10.13 -1.56 16.43
C TYR A 220 -9.63 -2.01 17.80
N GLU A 221 -10.33 -1.66 18.89
CA GLU A 221 -9.91 -2.02 20.25
C GLU A 221 -9.76 -3.54 20.44
N LYS A 222 -10.73 -4.32 19.93
CA LYS A 222 -10.69 -5.78 20.01
C LYS A 222 -9.52 -6.37 19.23
N LEU A 223 -9.27 -5.86 18.03
CA LEU A 223 -8.15 -6.32 17.21
C LEU A 223 -6.82 -5.91 17.87
N TYR A 224 -6.69 -4.66 18.31
CA TYR A 224 -5.49 -4.16 18.99
C TYR A 224 -5.14 -4.99 20.23
N GLN A 225 -6.13 -5.33 21.06
CA GLN A 225 -5.92 -6.19 22.24
C GLN A 225 -5.52 -7.62 21.87
N ALA A 226 -5.88 -8.10 20.68
CA ALA A 226 -5.58 -9.44 20.23
C ALA A 226 -4.20 -9.57 19.54
N LYS A 227 -3.50 -8.46 19.25
CA LYS A 227 -2.31 -8.42 18.38
C LYS A 227 -1.27 -9.50 18.71
N ASP A 228 -0.90 -9.62 19.99
CA ASP A 228 0.20 -10.50 20.42
C ASP A 228 -0.17 -11.99 20.40
N ASN A 229 -1.47 -12.31 20.33
CA ASN A 229 -1.99 -13.67 20.38
C ASN A 229 -2.84 -14.04 19.16
N PHE A 230 -2.97 -13.15 18.16
CA PHE A 230 -3.88 -13.34 17.05
C PHE A 230 -3.50 -14.58 16.23
N PHE A 231 -2.22 -14.69 15.84
CA PHE A 231 -1.74 -15.83 15.05
C PHE A 231 -1.89 -17.17 15.80
N LYS A 232 -1.54 -17.21 17.09
CA LYS A 232 -1.75 -18.41 17.94
C LYS A 232 -3.23 -18.79 18.06
N SER A 233 -4.11 -17.80 18.19
CA SER A 233 -5.56 -18.01 18.23
C SER A 233 -6.07 -18.57 16.91
N LEU A 234 -5.55 -18.04 15.79
CA LEU A 234 -5.85 -18.53 14.45
C LEU A 234 -5.37 -19.99 14.27
N GLN A 235 -4.12 -20.30 14.62
CA GLN A 235 -3.58 -21.66 14.62
C GLN A 235 -4.45 -22.63 15.42
N SER A 236 -4.92 -22.22 16.61
CA SER A 236 -5.81 -23.02 17.42
C SER A 236 -7.18 -23.26 16.76
N ALA A 237 -7.68 -22.30 15.98
CA ALA A 237 -8.99 -22.36 15.34
C ALA A 237 -9.01 -23.14 14.01
N VAL A 238 -7.88 -23.30 13.33
CA VAL A 238 -7.82 -23.91 11.98
C VAL A 238 -7.46 -25.39 11.97
N THR A 239 -7.05 -25.95 13.12
CA THR A 239 -6.70 -27.36 13.24
C THR A 239 -7.92 -28.24 13.53
N GLY A 240 -7.99 -29.42 12.91
CA GLY A 240 -9.02 -30.42 13.19
C GLY A 240 -9.04 -30.89 14.64
N LYS A 241 -7.87 -30.90 15.32
CA LYS A 241 -7.71 -31.39 16.69
C LYS A 241 -8.58 -30.64 17.71
N THR A 242 -8.75 -29.33 17.53
CA THR A 242 -9.53 -28.48 18.46
C THR A 242 -11.03 -28.48 18.14
N ALA A 243 -11.41 -29.03 16.98
CA ALA A 243 -12.78 -29.19 16.51
C ALA A 243 -13.34 -30.60 16.77
N GLU A 244 -12.54 -31.55 17.26
CA GLU A 244 -13.02 -32.88 17.67
C GLU A 244 -14.10 -32.77 18.78
N PRO A 245 -15.13 -33.66 18.79
CA PRO A 245 -15.35 -34.79 17.88
C PRO A 245 -16.08 -34.40 16.58
N TYR A 246 -16.12 -33.11 16.21
CA TYR A 246 -16.91 -32.56 15.10
C TYR A 246 -16.05 -32.05 13.94
N SER A 247 -14.78 -32.48 13.88
CA SER A 247 -13.90 -32.20 12.76
C SER A 247 -14.41 -32.91 11.50
N VAL A 248 -14.22 -32.26 10.36
CA VAL A 248 -14.68 -32.71 9.05
C VAL A 248 -13.59 -32.43 8.00
N VAL A 249 -13.63 -33.14 6.88
CA VAL A 249 -12.87 -32.76 5.69
C VAL A 249 -13.47 -31.47 5.13
N THR A 250 -12.78 -30.35 5.34
CA THR A 250 -13.13 -29.03 4.79
C THR A 250 -12.41 -28.79 3.47
N HIS A 251 -12.98 -27.93 2.62
CA HIS A 251 -12.33 -27.45 1.41
C HIS A 251 -11.05 -26.67 1.75
N GLY A 252 -11.10 -25.80 2.77
CA GLY A 252 -9.96 -25.05 3.29
C GLY A 252 -9.73 -23.68 2.64
N ASP A 253 -10.17 -23.49 1.39
CA ASP A 253 -10.16 -22.23 0.64
C ASP A 253 -11.52 -22.00 -0.06
N PHE A 254 -12.59 -21.90 0.73
CA PHE A 254 -13.98 -21.91 0.27
C PHE A 254 -14.50 -20.49 -0.02
N TRP A 255 -14.17 -19.97 -1.20
CA TRP A 255 -14.54 -18.64 -1.68
C TRP A 255 -15.02 -18.65 -3.14
N ALA A 256 -15.70 -17.58 -3.58
CA ALA A 256 -16.48 -17.52 -4.81
C ALA A 256 -15.71 -17.83 -6.10
N THR A 257 -14.38 -17.62 -6.15
CA THR A 257 -13.57 -17.93 -7.33
C THR A 257 -13.35 -19.43 -7.53
N ASN A 258 -13.46 -20.22 -6.47
CA ASN A 258 -13.34 -21.69 -6.48
C ASN A 258 -14.71 -22.37 -6.73
N LEU A 259 -15.74 -21.58 -7.06
CA LEU A 259 -17.12 -22.01 -7.21
C LEU A 259 -17.61 -21.72 -8.64
N LEU A 260 -17.89 -22.79 -9.39
CA LEU A 260 -18.30 -22.75 -10.79
C LEU A 260 -19.79 -23.06 -10.92
N PHE A 261 -20.53 -22.16 -11.56
CA PHE A 261 -21.99 -22.21 -11.67
C PHE A 261 -22.44 -22.53 -13.09
N LYS A 262 -23.47 -23.35 -13.19
CA LYS A 262 -24.27 -23.50 -14.40
C LYS A 262 -25.64 -22.90 -14.19
N TYR A 263 -26.13 -22.19 -15.19
CA TYR A 263 -27.36 -21.41 -15.11
C TYR A 263 -28.49 -22.05 -15.90
N ASP A 264 -29.72 -21.80 -15.48
CA ASP A 264 -30.91 -22.10 -16.28
C ASP A 264 -31.16 -21.03 -17.36
N ILE A 265 -32.26 -21.19 -18.11
CA ILE A 265 -32.67 -20.26 -19.18
C ILE A 265 -33.05 -18.86 -18.66
N HIS A 266 -33.27 -18.71 -17.35
CA HIS A 266 -33.63 -17.46 -16.69
C HIS A 266 -32.43 -16.85 -15.94
N SER A 267 -31.22 -17.37 -16.19
CA SER A 267 -29.98 -16.95 -15.52
C SER A 267 -29.97 -17.18 -14.00
N HIS A 268 -30.77 -18.11 -13.48
CA HIS A 268 -30.65 -18.54 -12.08
C HIS A 268 -29.58 -19.62 -11.93
N PRO A 269 -28.78 -19.59 -10.84
CA PRO A 269 -27.81 -20.64 -10.57
C PRO A 269 -28.52 -21.96 -10.30
N LYS A 270 -28.19 -23.00 -11.08
CA LYS A 270 -28.86 -24.30 -11.07
C LYS A 270 -27.95 -25.44 -10.59
N GLU A 271 -26.68 -25.41 -10.98
CA GLU A 271 -25.68 -26.38 -10.51
C GLU A 271 -24.41 -25.66 -10.10
N LEU A 272 -23.77 -26.17 -9.03
CA LEU A 272 -22.46 -25.73 -8.56
C LEU A 272 -21.44 -26.86 -8.71
N ARG A 273 -20.19 -26.50 -9.00
CA ARG A 273 -19.01 -27.35 -8.85
C ARG A 273 -18.00 -26.63 -7.97
N ILE A 274 -17.56 -27.32 -6.92
CA ILE A 274 -16.42 -26.91 -6.10
C ILE A 274 -15.15 -27.42 -6.79
N VAL A 275 -14.15 -26.56 -6.95
CA VAL A 275 -12.84 -26.87 -7.53
C VAL A 275 -11.72 -26.32 -6.66
N ASP A 276 -10.48 -26.69 -6.98
CA ASP A 276 -9.26 -26.23 -6.29
C ASP A 276 -9.13 -26.70 -4.83
N PHE A 277 -8.99 -28.02 -4.65
CA PHE A 277 -8.88 -28.68 -3.34
C PHE A 277 -7.47 -28.62 -2.73
N GLN A 278 -6.72 -27.55 -3.02
CA GLN A 278 -5.30 -27.44 -2.68
C GLN A 278 -5.01 -27.21 -1.19
N THR A 279 -6.00 -26.75 -0.43
CA THR A 279 -5.90 -26.49 1.02
C THR A 279 -6.80 -27.41 1.85
N THR A 280 -7.31 -28.50 1.25
CA THR A 280 -8.18 -29.46 1.95
C THR A 280 -7.53 -29.96 3.23
N LYS A 281 -8.30 -29.97 4.32
CA LYS A 281 -7.78 -30.32 5.64
C LYS A 281 -8.88 -30.79 6.58
N MET A 282 -8.49 -31.40 7.70
CA MET A 282 -9.39 -31.58 8.84
C MET A 282 -9.57 -30.26 9.58
N ALA A 283 -10.81 -29.77 9.67
CA ALA A 283 -11.15 -28.57 10.45
C ALA A 283 -12.63 -28.59 10.88
N SER A 284 -13.07 -27.53 11.55
CA SER A 284 -14.48 -27.31 11.85
C SER A 284 -15.27 -26.97 10.57
N PRO A 285 -16.52 -27.46 10.40
CA PRO A 285 -17.39 -27.03 9.30
C PRO A 285 -17.59 -25.50 9.26
N ALA A 286 -17.48 -24.84 10.42
CA ALA A 286 -17.61 -23.39 10.54
C ALA A 286 -16.50 -22.62 9.79
N SER A 287 -15.35 -23.25 9.51
CA SER A 287 -14.25 -22.61 8.80
C SER A 287 -14.67 -22.25 7.37
N ASP A 288 -15.10 -23.22 6.55
CA ASP A 288 -15.55 -22.96 5.17
C ASP A 288 -16.78 -22.04 5.13
N ILE A 289 -17.71 -22.19 6.08
CA ILE A 289 -18.88 -21.30 6.21
C ILE A 289 -18.43 -19.85 6.43
N SER A 290 -17.51 -19.65 7.38
CA SER A 290 -17.00 -18.32 7.71
C SER A 290 -16.23 -17.70 6.55
N GLN A 291 -15.42 -18.49 5.84
CA GLN A 291 -14.68 -18.05 4.66
C GLN A 291 -15.63 -17.50 3.59
N PHE A 292 -16.68 -18.24 3.27
CA PHE A 292 -17.66 -17.79 2.29
C PHE A 292 -18.44 -16.55 2.78
N LEU A 293 -19.00 -16.58 3.98
CA LEU A 293 -19.87 -15.51 4.47
C LEU A 293 -19.15 -14.16 4.59
N PHE A 294 -17.91 -14.17 5.08
CA PHE A 294 -17.15 -12.92 5.31
C PHE A 294 -16.25 -12.54 4.13
N GLY A 295 -15.80 -13.51 3.33
CA GLY A 295 -14.96 -13.25 2.16
C GLY A 295 -15.73 -12.96 0.87
N CYS A 296 -17.01 -13.36 0.75
CA CYS A 296 -17.75 -13.27 -0.52
C CYS A 296 -19.04 -12.47 -0.48
N LEU A 297 -19.65 -12.29 0.70
CA LEU A 297 -20.87 -11.50 0.83
C LEU A 297 -20.55 -10.06 1.23
N ASP A 298 -21.40 -9.11 0.81
CA ASP A 298 -21.34 -7.75 1.33
C ASP A 298 -22.00 -7.65 2.73
N GLN A 299 -21.85 -6.49 3.37
CA GLN A 299 -22.43 -6.25 4.69
C GLN A 299 -23.97 -6.30 4.67
N LYS A 300 -24.62 -5.83 3.59
CA LYS A 300 -26.09 -5.79 3.49
C LYS A 300 -26.67 -7.21 3.46
N MET A 301 -26.07 -8.09 2.67
CA MET A 301 -26.42 -9.51 2.55
C MET A 301 -26.23 -10.23 3.88
N ARG A 302 -25.10 -10.02 4.56
CA ARG A 302 -24.88 -10.61 5.90
C ARG A 302 -25.92 -10.14 6.91
N ASN A 303 -26.13 -8.82 7.03
CA ASN A 303 -27.07 -8.28 8.01
C ASN A 303 -28.49 -8.82 7.83
N LYS A 304 -28.91 -9.05 6.58
CA LYS A 304 -30.27 -9.52 6.27
C LYS A 304 -30.42 -11.04 6.33
N HIS A 305 -29.42 -11.79 5.88
CA HIS A 305 -29.58 -13.22 5.57
C HIS A 305 -28.62 -14.16 6.33
N TYR A 306 -27.75 -13.67 7.23
CA TYR A 306 -26.75 -14.52 7.92
C TYR A 306 -27.36 -15.77 8.58
N ASN A 307 -28.36 -15.59 9.44
CA ASN A 307 -29.01 -16.71 10.14
C ASN A 307 -29.72 -17.65 9.16
N GLU A 308 -30.42 -17.08 8.17
CA GLU A 308 -31.11 -17.86 7.16
C GLU A 308 -30.14 -18.74 6.36
N LEU A 309 -29.00 -18.21 5.93
CA LEU A 309 -27.98 -18.96 5.19
C LEU A 309 -27.42 -20.11 6.02
N ILE A 310 -27.17 -19.91 7.31
CA ILE A 310 -26.74 -20.98 8.22
C ILE A 310 -27.81 -22.06 8.35
N GLU A 311 -29.09 -21.67 8.44
CA GLU A 311 -30.21 -22.62 8.45
C GLU A 311 -30.31 -23.40 7.13
N LYS A 312 -30.12 -22.75 5.97
CA LYS A 312 -30.09 -23.44 4.66
C LYS A 312 -28.96 -24.46 4.59
N TYR A 313 -27.77 -24.09 5.06
CA TYR A 313 -26.64 -25.00 5.17
C TYR A 313 -26.97 -26.20 6.05
N TYR A 314 -27.43 -25.97 7.28
CA TYR A 314 -27.65 -27.05 8.24
C TYR A 314 -28.81 -27.96 7.83
N LYS A 315 -29.86 -27.40 7.23
CA LYS A 315 -30.96 -28.19 6.67
C LYS A 315 -30.47 -29.09 5.53
N SER A 316 -29.65 -28.57 4.62
CA SER A 316 -29.07 -29.35 3.51
C SER A 316 -28.16 -30.46 4.04
N PHE A 317 -27.25 -30.11 4.97
CA PHE A 317 -26.38 -31.05 5.67
C PHE A 317 -27.18 -32.18 6.33
N SER A 318 -28.20 -31.83 7.11
CA SER A 318 -28.98 -32.81 7.88
C SER A 318 -29.76 -33.76 6.98
N LEU A 319 -30.44 -33.24 5.96
CA LEU A 319 -31.20 -34.07 5.02
C LEU A 319 -30.28 -35.00 4.22
N PHE A 320 -29.14 -34.47 3.75
CA PHE A 320 -28.21 -35.27 2.96
C PHE A 320 -27.51 -36.35 3.81
N LEU A 321 -27.16 -36.03 5.06
CA LEU A 321 -26.58 -36.99 5.99
C LEU A 321 -27.58 -38.11 6.36
N GLN A 322 -28.86 -37.77 6.48
CA GLN A 322 -29.94 -38.76 6.64
C GLN A 322 -30.08 -39.66 5.41
N ASP A 323 -30.06 -39.09 4.21
CA ASP A 323 -30.11 -39.86 2.96
C ASP A 323 -28.92 -40.85 2.87
N LEU A 324 -27.74 -40.46 3.38
CA LEU A 324 -26.55 -41.32 3.46
C LEU A 324 -26.66 -42.42 4.54
N GLY A 325 -27.66 -42.36 5.42
CA GLY A 325 -27.94 -43.35 6.45
C GLY A 325 -27.37 -43.03 7.83
N SER A 326 -27.02 -41.78 8.10
CA SER A 326 -26.47 -41.32 9.38
C SER A 326 -27.41 -40.35 10.10
N ASP A 327 -27.24 -40.21 11.42
CA ASP A 327 -28.04 -39.32 12.25
C ASP A 327 -27.34 -37.96 12.47
N PRO A 328 -27.87 -36.85 11.92
CA PRO A 328 -27.27 -35.53 12.06
C PRO A 328 -27.33 -34.99 13.50
N VAL A 329 -28.35 -35.34 14.29
CA VAL A 329 -28.49 -34.84 15.66
C VAL A 329 -27.42 -35.46 16.56
N ARG A 330 -27.08 -36.73 16.33
CA ARG A 330 -25.98 -37.41 17.04
C ARG A 330 -24.61 -36.91 16.57
N LEU A 331 -24.41 -36.77 15.25
CA LEU A 331 -23.09 -36.54 14.68
C LEU A 331 -22.66 -35.08 14.69
N PHE A 332 -23.59 -34.13 14.52
CA PHE A 332 -23.31 -32.70 14.53
C PHE A 332 -24.61 -31.90 14.77
N PRO A 333 -25.06 -31.77 16.02
CA PRO A 333 -26.28 -31.04 16.33
C PRO A 333 -26.14 -29.51 16.09
N TYR A 334 -27.26 -28.83 15.90
CA TYR A 334 -27.28 -27.44 15.45
C TYR A 334 -26.68 -26.45 16.46
N ASP A 335 -26.87 -26.71 17.76
CA ASP A 335 -26.26 -25.95 18.85
C ASP A 335 -24.73 -26.02 18.79
N VAL A 336 -24.17 -27.18 18.51
CA VAL A 336 -22.72 -27.36 18.28
C VAL A 336 -22.26 -26.56 17.07
N LEU A 337 -23.02 -26.51 15.97
CA LEU A 337 -22.71 -25.63 14.84
C LEU A 337 -22.65 -24.15 15.28
N GLN A 338 -23.60 -23.70 16.09
CA GLN A 338 -23.61 -22.31 16.60
C GLN A 338 -22.40 -22.02 17.50
N GLU A 339 -21.99 -22.98 18.35
CA GLU A 339 -20.76 -22.88 19.15
C GLU A 339 -19.51 -22.84 18.26
N HIS A 340 -19.46 -23.71 17.25
CA HIS A 340 -18.37 -23.75 16.29
C HIS A 340 -18.25 -22.45 15.50
N LEU A 341 -19.36 -21.84 15.07
CA LEU A 341 -19.36 -20.55 14.40
C LEU A 341 -18.78 -19.44 15.29
N LYS A 342 -19.01 -19.48 16.61
CA LYS A 342 -18.40 -18.51 17.53
C LYS A 342 -16.89 -18.72 17.71
N LYS A 343 -16.46 -19.98 17.78
CA LYS A 343 -15.07 -20.34 18.11
C LYS A 343 -14.13 -20.30 16.90
N PHE A 344 -14.58 -20.75 15.74
CA PHE A 344 -13.72 -21.04 14.59
C PHE A 344 -13.78 -20.01 13.47
N SER A 345 -14.71 -19.04 13.50
CA SER A 345 -14.86 -18.01 12.45
C SER A 345 -13.73 -16.98 12.38
N ILE A 346 -12.75 -17.01 13.29
CA ILE A 346 -11.57 -16.13 13.22
C ILE A 346 -10.78 -16.31 11.90
N ILE A 347 -10.85 -17.50 11.29
CA ILE A 347 -10.27 -17.75 9.97
C ILE A 347 -10.91 -16.90 8.87
N GLY A 348 -12.20 -16.58 8.99
CA GLY A 348 -12.88 -15.67 8.06
C GLY A 348 -12.34 -14.26 8.13
N LEU A 349 -11.91 -13.80 9.32
CA LEU A 349 -11.27 -12.50 9.49
C LEU A 349 -9.87 -12.47 8.83
N PHE A 350 -9.06 -13.50 9.08
CA PHE A 350 -7.75 -13.62 8.42
C PHE A 350 -7.85 -13.71 6.89
N LEU A 351 -8.83 -14.44 6.38
CA LEU A 351 -9.00 -14.54 4.93
C LEU A 351 -9.61 -13.26 4.34
N ALA A 352 -10.50 -12.56 5.04
CA ALA A 352 -10.92 -11.23 4.61
C ALA A 352 -9.73 -10.27 4.50
N PHE A 353 -8.83 -10.29 5.48
CA PHE A 353 -7.56 -9.57 5.46
C PHE A 353 -6.72 -9.89 4.22
N LYS A 354 -6.47 -11.19 3.97
CA LYS A 354 -5.70 -11.68 2.82
C LYS A 354 -6.37 -11.37 1.48
N THR A 355 -7.68 -11.58 1.36
CA THR A 355 -8.45 -11.38 0.12
C THR A 355 -8.54 -9.91 -0.26
N VAL A 356 -8.76 -9.01 0.71
CA VAL A 356 -8.71 -7.56 0.46
C VAL A 356 -7.34 -7.20 -0.13
N CYS A 357 -6.25 -7.67 0.49
CA CYS A 357 -4.87 -7.50 0.02
C CYS A 357 -4.63 -7.99 -1.41
N ILE A 358 -5.16 -9.16 -1.79
CA ILE A 358 -4.96 -9.68 -3.14
C ILE A 358 -5.84 -8.94 -4.15
N ALA A 359 -7.08 -8.59 -3.76
CA ALA A 359 -8.08 -8.05 -4.68
C ALA A 359 -7.85 -6.58 -5.06
N SER A 360 -7.13 -5.79 -4.26
CA SER A 360 -6.92 -4.37 -4.60
C SER A 360 -5.59 -4.05 -5.27
N ILE A 361 -4.76 -5.05 -5.57
CA ILE A 361 -3.56 -4.86 -6.39
C ILE A 361 -4.00 -4.79 -7.86
N PRO A 362 -3.74 -3.68 -8.58
CA PRO A 362 -3.97 -3.63 -10.02
C PRO A 362 -3.24 -4.80 -10.71
N THR A 363 -3.90 -5.47 -11.65
CA THR A 363 -3.34 -6.66 -12.31
C THR A 363 -1.96 -6.39 -12.93
N GLU A 364 -1.73 -5.17 -13.42
CA GLU A 364 -0.46 -4.68 -13.98
C GLU A 364 0.66 -4.50 -12.94
N ASN A 365 0.31 -4.26 -11.68
CA ASN A 365 1.24 -4.08 -10.57
C ASN A 365 1.39 -5.36 -9.73
N THR A 366 0.85 -6.49 -10.19
CA THR A 366 1.01 -7.77 -9.52
C THR A 366 2.50 -8.14 -9.44
N PRO A 367 3.08 -8.29 -8.22
CA PRO A 367 4.49 -8.58 -8.07
C PRO A 367 4.84 -9.91 -8.72
N LYS A 368 5.80 -9.88 -9.65
CA LYS A 368 6.37 -11.11 -10.23
C LYS A 368 7.35 -11.70 -9.21
N TYR A 369 7.01 -12.89 -8.69
CA TYR A 369 7.85 -13.65 -7.74
C TYR A 369 9.28 -13.91 -8.25
N GLU A 370 9.50 -13.78 -9.57
CA GLU A 370 10.78 -13.97 -10.26
C GLU A 370 11.91 -13.01 -9.80
N THR A 371 11.61 -11.97 -9.01
CA THR A 371 12.57 -10.90 -8.66
C THR A 371 12.95 -10.81 -7.18
N ALA A 372 12.46 -11.70 -6.32
CA ALA A 372 12.73 -11.67 -4.88
C ALA A 372 13.74 -12.76 -4.49
N LYS A 373 14.71 -12.44 -3.63
CA LYS A 373 15.77 -13.38 -3.23
C LYS A 373 15.32 -14.33 -2.12
N ASN A 374 14.29 -13.97 -1.34
CA ASN A 374 13.69 -14.80 -0.31
C ASN A 374 12.22 -14.40 -0.01
N GLY A 375 11.58 -15.16 0.87
CA GLY A 375 10.17 -14.98 1.21
C GLY A 375 9.84 -13.72 2.01
N GLU A 376 10.74 -13.29 2.89
CA GLU A 376 10.57 -12.07 3.69
C GLU A 376 10.61 -10.81 2.81
N GLU A 377 11.54 -10.75 1.86
CA GLU A 377 11.62 -9.67 0.87
C GLU A 377 10.37 -9.65 -0.02
N SER A 378 9.82 -10.82 -0.37
CA SER A 378 8.57 -10.91 -1.12
C SER A 378 7.41 -10.31 -0.32
N CYS A 379 7.20 -10.75 0.93
CA CYS A 379 6.17 -10.23 1.82
C CYS A 379 6.32 -8.71 2.03
N LYS A 380 7.55 -8.22 2.25
CA LYS A 380 7.84 -6.80 2.41
C LYS A 380 7.44 -5.98 1.17
N ARG A 381 7.81 -6.43 -0.03
CA ARG A 381 7.39 -5.77 -1.28
C ARG A 381 5.87 -5.75 -1.44
N PHE A 382 5.19 -6.85 -1.07
CA PHE A 382 3.72 -6.88 -1.05
C PHE A 382 3.16 -5.84 -0.09
N TYR A 383 3.72 -5.73 1.12
CA TYR A 383 3.30 -4.74 2.10
C TYR A 383 3.55 -3.30 1.65
N ASP A 384 4.74 -2.97 1.17
CA ASP A 384 5.11 -1.61 0.78
C ASP A 384 4.19 -1.10 -0.35
N MET A 385 4.03 -1.93 -1.41
CA MET A 385 3.12 -1.61 -2.52
C MET A 385 1.68 -1.45 -2.04
N TRP A 386 1.24 -2.32 -1.14
CA TRP A 386 -0.12 -2.33 -0.64
C TRP A 386 -0.41 -1.15 0.29
N ASN A 387 0.54 -0.78 1.14
CA ASN A 387 0.48 0.40 1.98
C ASN A 387 0.29 1.67 1.12
N CYS A 388 1.03 1.78 0.01
CA CYS A 388 0.83 2.86 -0.96
C CYS A 388 -0.59 2.85 -1.56
N ILE A 389 -1.11 1.70 -1.98
CA ILE A 389 -2.46 1.59 -2.56
C ILE A 389 -3.54 1.95 -1.54
N ILE A 390 -3.43 1.46 -0.30
CA ILE A 390 -4.40 1.79 0.76
C ILE A 390 -4.33 3.28 1.09
N LYS A 391 -3.13 3.85 1.28
CA LYS A 391 -3.01 5.28 1.54
C LYS A 391 -3.63 6.12 0.44
N ALA A 392 -3.41 5.77 -0.83
CA ALA A 392 -4.07 6.42 -1.96
C ALA A 392 -5.60 6.27 -1.92
N LYS A 393 -6.12 5.05 -1.71
CA LYS A 393 -7.59 4.82 -1.64
C LYS A 393 -8.25 5.38 -0.39
N MET A 394 -7.55 5.45 0.73
CA MET A 394 -8.05 6.06 1.96
C MET A 394 -8.03 7.58 1.85
N ALA A 395 -7.03 8.18 1.20
CA ALA A 395 -7.05 9.60 0.86
C ALA A 395 -8.31 9.95 0.05
N ASP A 396 -8.71 9.09 -0.90
CA ASP A 396 -9.96 9.25 -1.66
C ASP A 396 -11.25 9.08 -0.82
N LEU A 397 -11.19 8.37 0.31
CA LEU A 397 -12.33 8.03 1.17
C LEU A 397 -12.47 8.93 2.41
N VAL A 398 -11.42 9.66 2.81
CA VAL A 398 -11.35 10.40 4.08
C VAL A 398 -11.96 11.81 4.00
N VAL A 399 -12.22 12.34 2.81
CA VAL A 399 -12.94 13.62 2.66
C VAL A 399 -14.37 13.34 2.19
N ASP A 400 -15.28 13.06 3.13
CA ASP A 400 -16.72 13.10 2.83
C ASP A 400 -17.13 14.56 2.54
N PRO A 401 -17.60 14.88 1.32
CA PRO A 401 -18.03 16.23 0.94
C PRO A 401 -19.19 16.78 1.80
N GLN A 402 -19.83 15.94 2.62
CA GLN A 402 -20.95 16.32 3.48
C GLN A 402 -20.55 16.74 4.91
N VAL A 403 -19.28 16.58 5.32
CA VAL A 403 -18.84 17.07 6.64
C VAL A 403 -18.80 18.60 6.62
N THR A 404 -19.71 19.21 7.36
CA THR A 404 -19.94 20.67 7.39
C THR A 404 -19.54 21.32 8.71
N ASP A 405 -19.08 20.55 9.70
CA ASP A 405 -18.64 21.07 10.99
C ASP A 405 -17.12 21.37 10.97
N PRO A 406 -16.70 22.65 11.15
CA PRO A 406 -15.29 23.01 11.22
C PRO A 406 -14.51 22.28 12.32
N SER A 407 -15.12 21.93 13.45
CA SER A 407 -14.42 21.25 14.55
C SER A 407 -14.01 19.83 14.18
N GLU A 408 -14.89 19.08 13.53
CA GLU A 408 -14.60 17.73 13.04
C GLU A 408 -13.58 17.73 11.90
N LEU A 409 -13.62 18.75 11.03
CA LEU A 409 -12.61 18.93 9.98
C LEU A 409 -11.22 19.21 10.56
N VAL A 410 -11.09 20.04 11.59
CA VAL A 410 -9.81 20.26 12.27
C VAL A 410 -9.28 18.97 12.90
N LYS A 411 -10.14 18.19 13.59
CA LYS A 411 -9.73 16.88 14.14
C LYS A 411 -9.27 15.92 13.05
N THR A 412 -9.98 15.91 11.92
CA THR A 412 -9.63 15.09 10.74
C THR A 412 -8.28 15.52 10.18
N GLY A 413 -8.04 16.83 10.01
CA GLY A 413 -6.75 17.37 9.58
C GLY A 413 -5.62 17.05 10.54
N THR A 414 -5.83 17.16 11.85
CA THR A 414 -4.83 16.82 12.87
C THR A 414 -4.50 15.33 12.86
N LYS A 415 -5.51 14.48 12.68
CA LYS A 415 -5.29 13.04 12.52
C LYS A 415 -4.48 12.74 11.25
N ALA A 416 -4.82 13.36 10.12
CA ALA A 416 -4.08 13.19 8.86
C ALA A 416 -2.62 13.66 8.99
N TYR A 417 -2.39 14.79 9.65
CA TYR A 417 -1.05 15.34 9.91
C TYR A 417 -0.19 14.37 10.75
N ILE A 418 -0.75 13.79 11.83
CA ILE A 418 -0.05 12.79 12.66
C ILE A 418 0.33 11.54 11.85
N LEU A 419 -0.47 11.19 10.83
CA LEU A 419 -0.22 10.05 9.95
C LEU A 419 0.73 10.38 8.77
N ARG A 420 1.29 11.60 8.73
CA ARG A 420 2.08 12.13 7.61
C ARG A 420 1.35 12.14 6.26
N ASP A 421 0.02 12.28 6.28
CA ASP A 421 -0.77 12.58 5.08
C ASP A 421 -1.04 14.08 5.00
N PHE A 422 -0.01 14.81 4.56
CA PHE A 422 -0.05 16.27 4.54
C PHE A 422 -1.06 16.83 3.54
N ASN A 423 -1.29 16.15 2.41
CA ASN A 423 -2.28 16.56 1.41
C ASN A 423 -3.72 16.52 1.97
N SER A 424 -4.07 15.45 2.68
CA SER A 424 -5.38 15.35 3.33
C SER A 424 -5.50 16.33 4.50
N ALA A 425 -4.42 16.55 5.25
CA ALA A 425 -4.39 17.55 6.32
C ALA A 425 -4.64 18.97 5.80
N VAL A 426 -3.95 19.37 4.73
CA VAL A 426 -4.17 20.66 4.03
C VAL A 426 -5.61 20.78 3.56
N THR A 427 -6.17 19.72 2.97
CA THR A 427 -7.56 19.73 2.47
C THR A 427 -8.56 19.92 3.61
N ALA A 428 -8.40 19.20 4.72
CA ALA A 428 -9.30 19.31 5.87
C ALA A 428 -9.20 20.67 6.59
N TYR A 429 -7.97 21.17 6.81
CA TYR A 429 -7.75 22.47 7.44
C TYR A 429 -8.22 23.63 6.57
N SER A 430 -7.92 23.63 5.27
CA SER A 430 -8.40 24.66 4.35
C SER A 430 -9.92 24.72 4.32
N ARG A 431 -10.60 23.57 4.33
CA ARG A 431 -12.07 23.53 4.39
C ARG A 431 -12.62 24.07 5.71
N ALA A 432 -11.99 23.75 6.84
CA ALA A 432 -12.38 24.30 8.14
C ALA A 432 -12.22 25.84 8.17
N ILE A 433 -11.12 26.35 7.62
CA ILE A 433 -10.85 27.78 7.48
C ILE A 433 -11.94 28.43 6.62
N GLU A 434 -12.22 27.90 5.42
CA GLU A 434 -13.26 28.44 4.53
C GLU A 434 -14.62 28.62 5.22
N LEU A 435 -15.05 27.61 5.98
CA LEU A 435 -16.33 27.65 6.69
C LEU A 435 -16.36 28.72 7.78
N ILE A 436 -15.29 28.82 8.57
CA ILE A 436 -15.21 29.81 9.65
C ILE A 436 -15.07 31.22 9.07
N VAL A 437 -14.26 31.41 8.03
CA VAL A 437 -14.07 32.71 7.36
C VAL A 437 -15.37 33.19 6.71
N ALA A 438 -16.13 32.29 6.09
CA ALA A 438 -17.42 32.63 5.48
C ALA A 438 -18.45 33.13 6.51
N GLU A 439 -18.39 32.65 7.74
CA GLU A 439 -19.34 33.00 8.80
C GLU A 439 -18.86 34.19 9.67
N HIS A 440 -17.56 34.25 9.98
CA HIS A 440 -17.01 35.13 11.01
C HIS A 440 -15.87 36.06 10.54
N GLY A 441 -15.42 35.93 9.30
CA GLY A 441 -14.30 36.70 8.74
C GLY A 441 -12.91 36.08 8.99
N ASP A 442 -11.91 36.60 8.27
CA ASP A 442 -10.52 36.12 8.20
C ASP A 442 -9.66 36.38 9.44
N LYS A 443 -10.14 37.22 10.36
CA LYS A 443 -9.46 37.59 11.62
C LYS A 443 -10.20 37.10 12.85
N HIS A 444 -11.13 36.15 12.69
CA HIS A 444 -11.85 35.59 13.82
C HIS A 444 -10.92 34.86 14.78
N ASP A 445 -11.16 35.01 16.08
CA ASP A 445 -10.30 34.45 17.13
C ASP A 445 -10.05 32.97 16.91
N SER A 446 -11.08 32.16 16.63
CA SER A 446 -10.98 30.70 16.48
C SER A 446 -10.08 30.23 15.33
N LEU A 447 -9.66 31.11 14.42
CA LEU A 447 -8.79 30.76 13.30
C LEU A 447 -7.32 30.68 13.68
N GLY A 448 -6.88 31.32 14.77
CA GLY A 448 -5.45 31.39 15.13
C GLY A 448 -4.79 30.01 15.23
N ASP A 449 -5.45 29.07 15.91
CA ASP A 449 -4.95 27.70 16.08
C ASP A 449 -5.02 26.88 14.77
N ILE A 450 -6.01 27.15 13.92
CA ILE A 450 -6.21 26.43 12.65
C ILE A 450 -5.20 26.92 11.61
N TYR A 451 -4.93 28.23 11.54
CA TYR A 451 -3.89 28.79 10.69
C TYR A 451 -2.49 28.31 11.09
N LEU A 452 -2.22 28.19 12.40
CA LEU A 452 -0.98 27.61 12.89
C LEU A 452 -0.80 26.15 12.42
N LEU A 453 -1.83 25.32 12.54
CA LEU A 453 -1.80 23.92 12.08
C LEU A 453 -1.68 23.82 10.55
N TYR A 454 -2.40 24.67 9.83
CA TYR A 454 -2.38 24.70 8.37
C TYR A 454 -1.02 25.14 7.82
N GLY A 455 -0.46 26.24 8.35
CA GLY A 455 0.84 26.75 7.96
C GLY A 455 1.98 25.76 8.26
N ARG A 456 1.92 25.07 9.41
CA ARG A 456 2.86 23.99 9.72
C ARG A 456 2.79 22.86 8.67
N THR A 457 1.58 22.45 8.31
CA THR A 457 1.38 21.37 7.33
C THR A 457 1.94 21.76 5.96
N LEU A 458 1.74 23.00 5.52
CA LEU A 458 2.27 23.49 4.24
C LEU A 458 3.81 23.57 4.23
N LEU A 459 4.42 23.98 5.34
CA LEU A 459 5.88 23.95 5.50
C LEU A 459 6.42 22.52 5.39
N ASP A 460 5.76 21.55 6.03
CA ASP A 460 6.19 20.14 5.97
C ASP A 460 6.03 19.53 4.56
N ILE A 461 5.02 19.95 3.78
CA ILE A 461 4.91 19.58 2.34
C ILE A 461 6.12 20.10 1.56
N SER A 462 6.48 21.36 1.76
CA SER A 462 7.62 21.97 1.07
C SER A 462 8.93 21.24 1.37
N ARG A 463 9.09 20.71 2.59
CA ARG A 463 10.25 19.91 3.01
C ARG A 463 10.26 18.54 2.37
N ASP A 464 9.13 17.82 2.40
CA ASP A 464 8.98 16.52 1.75
C ASP A 464 9.27 16.60 0.23
N GLU A 465 8.85 17.69 -0.42
CA GLU A 465 9.13 17.92 -1.84
C GLU A 465 10.64 18.18 -2.10
N ALA A 466 11.32 18.92 -1.21
CA ALA A 466 12.76 19.14 -1.30
C ALA A 466 13.57 17.85 -1.10
N GLU A 467 13.19 17.00 -0.13
CA GLU A 467 13.84 15.70 0.13
C GLU A 467 13.69 14.73 -1.06
N ALA A 468 12.53 14.72 -1.74
CA ALA A 468 12.26 13.86 -2.89
C ALA A 468 13.11 14.20 -4.14
N LEU A 469 13.67 15.40 -4.20
CA LEU A 469 14.50 15.91 -5.30
C LEU A 469 16.01 15.64 -5.15
N GLY A 470 16.43 14.99 -4.07
CA GLY A 470 17.76 14.37 -3.96
C GLY A 470 18.74 14.99 -2.96
N ASP A 471 18.27 15.75 -1.98
CA ASP A 471 19.06 16.06 -0.76
C ASP A 471 18.54 15.22 0.41
N ALA A 472 19.38 14.29 0.87
CA ALA A 472 19.02 13.36 1.93
C ALA A 472 19.26 13.98 3.31
N LEU A 473 18.20 14.13 4.12
CA LEU A 473 18.28 14.34 5.57
C LEU A 473 17.39 13.31 6.31
N PRO A 474 17.85 12.70 7.42
CA PRO A 474 17.03 11.85 8.27
C PRO A 474 16.17 12.69 9.26
N HIS A 475 14.91 12.29 9.40
CA HIS A 475 13.85 13.10 9.98
C HIS A 475 13.67 13.05 11.52
N ASP A 476 14.68 12.62 12.28
CA ASP A 476 14.72 12.79 13.74
C ASP A 476 15.92 13.67 14.09
N PHE A 477 15.62 14.95 14.38
CA PHE A 477 16.56 16.05 14.65
C PHE A 477 17.63 16.28 13.57
N SER A 478 17.29 16.90 12.44
CA SER A 478 18.34 17.49 11.59
C SER A 478 17.87 18.64 10.71
N SER A 479 18.76 19.64 10.61
CA SER A 479 19.01 20.43 9.41
C SER A 479 20.52 20.59 9.34
N ASP A 480 21.19 19.81 8.51
CA ASP A 480 22.61 19.98 8.18
C ASP A 480 22.71 20.62 6.80
N SER A 481 23.40 21.76 6.71
CA SER A 481 23.80 22.40 5.46
C SER A 481 25.31 22.56 5.49
N GLU A 482 26.03 21.83 4.63
CA GLU A 482 27.40 22.18 4.23
C GLU A 482 27.34 23.14 3.03
N ALA A 483 28.09 24.25 3.11
CA ALA A 483 28.22 25.21 2.03
C ALA A 483 29.34 24.78 1.07
N GLU A 484 29.03 24.60 -0.23
CA GLU A 484 30.03 24.57 -1.30
C GLU A 484 30.32 25.98 -1.81
N GLU A 485 31.57 26.43 -1.69
CA GLU A 485 32.11 27.59 -2.42
C GLU A 485 32.67 27.15 -3.78
N ASP A 486 32.11 27.74 -4.84
CA ASP A 486 32.55 27.62 -6.22
C ASP A 486 33.77 28.54 -6.47
N ASN A 487 34.91 28.00 -6.90
CA ASN A 487 36.03 28.79 -7.41
C ASN A 487 36.57 28.17 -8.72
N LYS A 488 36.27 28.86 -9.83
CA LYS A 488 36.92 28.66 -11.13
C LYS A 488 38.31 29.31 -11.13
N GLU A 489 39.34 28.56 -11.52
CA GLU A 489 40.05 28.87 -12.77
C GLU A 489 41.04 27.78 -13.23
N ASN A 490 40.87 27.45 -14.52
CA ASN A 490 41.84 27.11 -15.56
C ASN A 490 42.71 25.83 -15.56
N SER A 491 42.31 24.97 -16.50
CA SER A 491 43.09 24.40 -17.61
C SER A 491 44.31 23.51 -17.32
N GLU A 492 44.21 22.23 -17.69
CA GLU A 492 45.07 21.60 -18.71
C GLU A 492 44.58 20.18 -19.12
N LYS A 493 44.10 20.10 -20.37
CA LYS A 493 44.25 19.08 -21.43
C LYS A 493 44.55 17.58 -21.15
N GLU A 494 44.03 16.80 -22.11
CA GLU A 494 44.40 15.45 -22.58
C GLU A 494 43.75 14.27 -21.83
N LYS A 495 43.25 13.20 -22.43
CA LYS A 495 43.10 12.71 -23.82
C LYS A 495 42.10 11.55 -23.75
N LYS A 496 41.17 11.43 -24.70
CA LYS A 496 40.60 10.12 -25.08
C LYS A 496 41.11 9.82 -26.48
N ASP A 497 42.10 8.94 -26.54
CA ASP A 497 42.53 8.30 -27.77
C ASP A 497 41.43 7.32 -28.22
N SER A 498 40.91 7.57 -29.42
CA SER A 498 40.33 6.55 -30.28
C SER A 498 41.44 6.11 -31.25
N GLU A 499 41.84 4.84 -31.19
CA GLU A 499 42.79 4.25 -32.13
C GLU A 499 42.19 4.18 -33.54
N VAL A 500 42.98 4.70 -34.47
CA VAL A 500 42.81 4.67 -35.92
C VAL A 500 43.27 3.31 -36.45
N THR A 501 42.54 2.74 -37.40
CA THR A 501 43.17 1.95 -38.46
C THR A 501 42.80 2.54 -39.83
N ASN A 502 43.85 2.88 -40.57
CA ASN A 502 43.84 3.48 -41.89
C ASN A 502 43.35 2.51 -42.98
N GLY A 503 42.71 3.06 -44.02
CA GLY A 503 42.46 2.37 -45.28
C GLY A 503 41.81 3.26 -46.34
N SER A 504 42.63 4.10 -46.97
CA SER A 504 42.64 4.56 -48.38
C SER A 504 41.36 4.69 -49.25
N ASP A 505 41.43 5.75 -50.07
CA ASP A 505 40.86 5.94 -51.43
C ASP A 505 39.52 6.67 -51.62
N ALA A 506 39.67 7.94 -51.98
CA ALA A 506 39.39 8.50 -53.31
C ALA A 506 37.99 8.37 -53.95
N ASP A 507 37.48 9.58 -54.24
CA ASP A 507 36.87 10.03 -55.49
C ASP A 507 35.33 10.05 -55.64
N LYS A 508 34.95 11.16 -56.29
CA LYS A 508 33.65 11.67 -56.77
C LYS A 508 32.55 10.66 -57.08
N THR A 509 31.31 11.08 -56.82
CA THR A 509 30.23 11.39 -57.81
C THR A 509 28.93 11.68 -57.03
N LYS A 510 28.37 12.90 -57.06
CA LYS A 510 27.39 13.49 -58.00
C LYS A 510 25.98 12.85 -58.03
N ALA A 511 25.01 13.76 -57.94
CA ALA A 511 23.57 13.68 -58.27
C ALA A 511 22.73 12.84 -57.31
N GLY A 512 21.59 13.28 -56.79
CA GLY A 512 20.60 14.29 -57.19
C GLY A 512 19.26 13.73 -56.69
N GLY A 513 18.21 14.46 -56.38
CA GLY A 513 17.94 15.88 -56.36
C GLY A 513 16.57 16.07 -55.71
N ASP A 514 16.18 17.34 -55.64
CA ASP A 514 14.81 17.86 -55.62
C ASP A 514 13.92 17.49 -54.41
N ASN A 515 13.19 18.40 -53.78
CA ASN A 515 12.74 19.69 -54.27
C ASN A 515 12.26 20.53 -53.07
N GLN A 516 12.63 21.82 -53.11
CA GLN A 516 11.76 23.00 -53.00
C GLN A 516 10.76 23.08 -51.83
N ASN A 517 10.45 24.23 -51.25
CA ASN A 517 10.63 25.68 -51.46
C ASN A 517 9.68 26.25 -50.38
N ASN A 518 9.65 27.50 -49.95
CA ASN A 518 10.38 28.74 -50.10
C ASN A 518 9.63 29.66 -49.12
N GLY A 519 10.28 30.70 -48.61
CA GLY A 519 9.51 31.82 -48.06
C GLY A 519 10.26 32.81 -47.20
N GLU A 520 11.49 33.17 -47.56
CA GLU A 520 12.10 34.43 -47.12
C GLU A 520 11.43 35.62 -47.81
N ALA A 521 11.38 36.75 -47.09
CA ALA A 521 11.60 38.09 -47.64
C ALA A 521 12.14 38.96 -46.48
N THR A 522 13.46 39.18 -46.39
CA THR A 522 14.21 40.36 -46.91
C THR A 522 13.72 41.66 -46.30
N GLY A 523 14.48 42.45 -45.55
CA GLY A 523 15.80 43.08 -45.75
C GLY A 523 15.80 44.30 -44.78
N ASP A 524 16.88 44.93 -44.33
CA ASP A 524 18.08 45.38 -45.02
C ASP A 524 19.11 45.85 -43.97
N ALA A 525 20.34 45.99 -44.43
CA ALA A 525 21.61 46.18 -43.75
C ALA A 525 21.83 47.52 -43.03
N GLY A 526 22.84 47.53 -42.15
CA GLY A 526 23.42 48.74 -41.56
C GLY A 526 24.54 48.43 -40.56
N ASP A 527 25.76 48.39 -41.07
CA ASP A 527 27.05 48.15 -40.40
C ASP A 527 27.50 49.28 -39.44
N ALA A 528 28.56 49.00 -38.66
CA ALA A 528 29.51 49.89 -37.99
C ALA A 528 29.42 50.05 -36.45
N THR A 529 30.25 49.25 -35.78
CA THR A 529 31.29 49.66 -34.80
C THR A 529 31.04 50.87 -33.88
N ALA A 530 31.09 50.62 -32.56
CA ALA A 530 32.10 51.12 -31.61
C ALA A 530 31.52 51.54 -30.24
N SER A 531 32.12 50.98 -29.19
CA SER A 531 32.38 51.56 -27.85
C SER A 531 31.21 52.13 -27.02
N ALA A 532 31.09 51.56 -25.82
CA ALA A 532 30.24 51.97 -24.68
C ALA A 532 30.26 53.48 -24.37
N PRO A 533 29.18 54.01 -23.76
CA PRO A 533 29.21 54.15 -22.30
C PRO A 533 27.88 53.81 -21.60
N LYS A 534 28.00 53.50 -20.30
CA LYS A 534 26.92 53.38 -19.32
C LYS A 534 25.99 54.61 -19.32
N ALA A 535 24.68 54.38 -19.33
CA ALA A 535 23.68 55.22 -18.66
C ALA A 535 22.39 54.41 -18.44
N GLU A 536 21.83 54.58 -17.24
CA GLU A 536 20.62 53.96 -16.71
C GLU A 536 19.36 54.32 -17.50
N GLY A 537 18.42 53.38 -17.57
CA GLY A 537 17.08 53.58 -18.11
C GLY A 537 16.17 52.43 -17.71
N GLU A 538 15.32 52.68 -16.72
CA GLU A 538 14.22 51.80 -16.29
C GLU A 538 13.34 51.38 -17.47
N SER A 539 13.04 50.08 -17.55
CA SER A 539 11.80 49.62 -18.18
C SER A 539 11.26 48.46 -17.38
N THR A 540 10.08 48.70 -16.83
CA THR A 540 9.21 47.85 -16.04
C THR A 540 8.92 46.52 -16.72
N GLU A 541 9.38 45.42 -16.13
CA GLU A 541 8.81 44.09 -16.39
C GLU A 541 7.53 43.92 -15.57
N GLU A 542 6.40 43.85 -16.26
CA GLU A 542 5.13 43.40 -15.71
C GLU A 542 5.27 41.93 -15.26
N LYS A 543 5.32 41.69 -13.95
CA LYS A 543 5.17 40.35 -13.37
C LYS A 543 3.76 39.84 -13.67
N SER A 544 3.65 38.78 -14.47
CA SER A 544 2.47 37.90 -14.40
C SER A 544 2.45 37.25 -13.02
N GLU A 545 1.43 37.51 -12.20
CA GLU A 545 1.23 36.85 -10.92
C GLU A 545 1.02 35.35 -11.14
N GLY A 546 2.08 34.55 -10.94
CA GLY A 546 2.01 33.09 -10.88
C GLY A 546 1.36 32.64 -9.56
N GLU A 547 0.83 31.41 -9.54
CA GLU A 547 0.27 30.83 -8.31
C GLU A 547 1.32 30.84 -7.17
N PRO A 548 0.94 31.25 -5.93
CA PRO A 548 1.85 31.26 -4.80
C PRO A 548 2.31 29.83 -4.47
N THR A 549 3.60 29.68 -4.12
CA THR A 549 4.16 28.40 -3.68
C THR A 549 3.60 27.99 -2.32
N ASP A 550 3.64 26.70 -1.98
CA ASP A 550 3.15 26.23 -0.67
C ASP A 550 3.94 26.84 0.49
N LEU A 551 5.24 27.13 0.28
CA LEU A 551 6.08 27.86 1.23
C LEU A 551 5.65 29.33 1.40
N GLN A 552 5.31 30.01 0.31
CA GLN A 552 4.76 31.38 0.37
C GLN A 552 3.41 31.38 1.10
N LEU A 553 2.55 30.41 0.82
CA LEU A 553 1.26 30.26 1.48
C LEU A 553 1.42 29.98 2.98
N ALA A 554 2.40 29.15 3.36
CA ALA A 554 2.73 28.87 4.76
C ALA A 554 3.10 30.17 5.51
N TRP A 555 3.91 31.04 4.90
CA TRP A 555 4.24 32.35 5.46
C TRP A 555 3.00 33.23 5.65
N GLU A 556 2.16 33.35 4.62
CA GLU A 556 0.96 34.21 4.65
C GLU A 556 -0.02 33.81 5.75
N VAL A 557 -0.28 32.51 5.92
CA VAL A 557 -1.21 32.02 6.96
C VAL A 557 -0.62 32.09 8.36
N LEU A 558 0.70 31.90 8.51
CA LEU A 558 1.38 32.05 9.81
C LEU A 558 1.43 33.51 10.26
N GLU A 559 1.56 34.49 9.36
CA GLU A 559 1.44 35.90 9.72
C GLU A 559 0.02 36.26 10.21
N LEU A 560 -1.02 35.66 9.62
CA LEU A 560 -2.39 35.79 10.14
C LEU A 560 -2.54 35.16 11.53
N ALA A 561 -1.95 33.98 11.75
CA ALA A 561 -1.95 33.34 13.06
C ALA A 561 -1.26 34.22 14.11
N LYS A 562 -0.10 34.80 13.78
CA LYS A 562 0.66 35.72 14.64
C LYS A 562 -0.18 36.93 15.04
N LEU A 563 -0.82 37.59 14.07
CA LEU A 563 -1.70 38.73 14.31
C LEU A 563 -2.85 38.38 15.28
N ILE A 564 -3.48 37.21 15.11
CA ILE A 564 -4.56 36.75 15.99
C ILE A 564 -4.03 36.46 17.39
N PHE A 565 -2.90 35.77 17.53
CA PHE A 565 -2.33 35.46 18.85
C PHE A 565 -1.81 36.70 19.59
N GLU A 566 -1.30 37.71 18.89
CA GLU A 566 -0.97 39.02 19.48
C GLU A 566 -2.21 39.72 20.05
N GLN A 567 -3.33 39.68 19.32
CA GLN A 567 -4.60 40.25 19.77
C GLN A 567 -5.20 39.51 20.98
N ARG A 568 -4.96 38.19 21.09
CA ARG A 568 -5.35 37.36 22.26
C ARG A 568 -4.57 37.71 23.54
N GLY A 569 -3.47 38.47 23.45
CA GLY A 569 -2.65 38.86 24.59
C GLY A 569 -2.12 37.65 25.38
N ALA A 570 -2.37 37.63 26.70
CA ALA A 570 -1.85 36.58 27.57
C ALA A 570 -2.30 35.15 27.19
N ALA A 571 -3.53 34.99 26.68
CA ALA A 571 -4.07 33.69 26.27
C ALA A 571 -3.45 33.19 24.96
N GLY A 572 -2.95 34.10 24.11
CA GLY A 572 -2.31 33.78 22.84
C GLY A 572 -0.82 33.48 22.93
N ARG A 573 -0.16 33.73 24.08
CA ARG A 573 1.31 33.64 24.21
C ARG A 573 1.90 32.31 23.75
N LYS A 574 1.23 31.18 24.03
CA LYS A 574 1.68 29.86 23.58
C LYS A 574 1.70 29.80 22.05
N GLY A 575 0.55 30.05 21.42
CA GLY A 575 0.40 30.05 19.96
C GLY A 575 1.33 31.05 19.30
N LEU A 576 1.45 32.27 19.83
CA LEU A 576 2.37 33.30 19.33
C LEU A 576 3.82 32.82 19.31
N SER A 577 4.27 32.18 20.41
CA SER A 577 5.63 31.66 20.47
C SER A 577 5.87 30.56 19.43
N GLU A 578 4.92 29.65 19.24
CA GLU A 578 5.01 28.56 18.26
C GLU A 578 4.97 29.10 16.82
N THR A 579 4.11 30.09 16.55
CA THR A 579 4.03 30.75 15.24
C THR A 579 5.33 31.46 14.89
N LEU A 580 5.96 32.17 15.83
CA LEU A 580 7.23 32.85 15.60
C LEU A 580 8.37 31.88 15.28
N ILE A 581 8.45 30.74 15.98
CA ILE A 581 9.43 29.70 15.65
C ILE A 581 9.19 29.16 14.23
N LEU A 582 7.94 28.88 13.86
CA LEU A 582 7.60 28.37 12.51
C LEU A 582 7.82 29.40 11.39
N LEU A 583 7.57 30.69 11.63
CA LEU A 583 7.92 31.75 10.68
C LEU A 583 9.44 31.83 10.47
N GLY A 584 10.20 31.57 11.54
CA GLY A 584 11.64 31.42 11.45
C GLY A 584 12.06 30.21 10.62
N ASP A 585 11.41 29.06 10.82
CA ASP A 585 11.64 27.86 10.00
C ASP A 585 11.33 28.11 8.51
N VAL A 586 10.20 28.77 8.20
CA VAL A 586 9.86 29.18 6.81
C VAL A 586 10.93 30.11 6.22
N SER A 587 11.47 31.01 7.05
CA SER A 587 12.54 31.93 6.64
C SER A 587 13.85 31.20 6.38
N LEU A 588 14.17 30.11 7.11
CA LEU A 588 15.32 29.26 6.82
C LEU A 588 15.20 28.57 5.47
N GLU A 589 14.04 27.96 5.19
CA GLU A 589 13.78 27.31 3.89
C GLU A 589 13.79 28.32 2.72
N SER A 590 13.48 29.59 3.01
CA SER A 590 13.52 30.69 2.04
C SER A 590 14.87 31.41 1.96
N GLU A 591 15.91 30.86 2.60
CA GLU A 591 17.27 31.43 2.69
C GLU A 591 17.36 32.84 3.30
N ASN A 592 16.37 33.23 4.09
CA ASN A 592 16.32 34.51 4.78
C ASN A 592 16.76 34.37 6.24
N PHE A 593 18.06 34.15 6.43
CA PHE A 593 18.65 33.77 7.71
C PHE A 593 18.54 34.85 8.80
N GLU A 594 18.60 36.14 8.44
CA GLU A 594 18.47 37.25 9.40
C GLU A 594 17.07 37.29 10.04
N ASN A 595 16.02 37.12 9.22
CA ASN A 595 14.65 37.05 9.70
C ASN A 595 14.41 35.78 10.50
N ALA A 596 14.97 34.64 10.06
CA ALA A 596 14.91 33.39 10.81
C ALA A 596 15.46 33.53 12.23
N VAL A 597 16.65 34.13 12.37
CA VAL A 597 17.27 34.39 13.68
C VAL A 597 16.38 35.31 14.53
N THR A 598 15.80 36.35 13.93
CA THR A 598 14.96 37.34 14.63
C THR A 598 13.69 36.71 15.19
N ASP A 599 12.94 36.00 14.35
CA ASP A 599 11.66 35.40 14.74
C ASP A 599 11.86 34.24 15.73
N ILE A 600 12.89 33.41 15.54
CA ILE A 600 13.21 32.33 16.48
C ILE A 600 13.63 32.90 17.85
N LYS A 601 14.46 33.96 17.88
CA LYS A 601 14.85 34.65 19.12
C LYS A 601 13.62 35.21 19.85
N ALA A 602 12.68 35.81 19.12
CA ALA A 602 11.45 36.35 19.69
C ALA A 602 10.53 35.25 20.27
N GLY A 603 10.33 34.15 19.54
CA GLY A 603 9.55 33.01 20.01
C GLY A 603 10.16 32.36 21.25
N LEU A 604 11.48 32.13 21.23
CA LEU A 604 12.22 31.55 22.36
C LEU A 604 12.16 32.45 23.61
N ALA A 605 12.21 33.78 23.46
CA ALA A 605 12.08 34.70 24.59
C ALA A 605 10.72 34.53 25.31
N ILE A 606 9.64 34.37 24.56
CA ILE A 606 8.30 34.11 25.11
C ILE A 606 8.27 32.74 25.82
N GLN A 607 8.84 31.70 25.19
CA GLN A 607 8.87 30.37 25.79
C GLN A 607 9.65 30.32 27.11
N LYS A 608 10.75 31.08 27.25
CA LYS A 608 11.54 31.18 28.49
C LYS A 608 10.73 31.76 29.66
N GLU A 609 9.80 32.66 29.40
CA GLU A 609 8.90 33.18 30.43
C GLU A 609 7.83 32.16 30.84
N MET A 610 7.46 31.25 29.94
CA MET A 610 6.32 30.34 30.10
C MET A 610 6.71 28.97 30.65
N PHE A 611 7.82 28.42 30.19
CA PHE A 611 8.21 27.05 30.46
C PHE A 611 9.26 26.95 31.56
N LYS A 612 9.25 25.82 32.25
CA LYS A 612 10.30 25.50 33.22
C LYS A 612 11.64 25.28 32.50
N PRO A 613 12.79 25.51 33.15
CA PRO A 613 14.11 25.38 32.52
C PRO A 613 14.47 23.97 32.01
N ASP A 614 13.70 22.94 32.39
CA ASP A 614 13.84 21.55 31.97
C ASP A 614 12.85 21.14 30.86
N ASN A 615 12.15 22.10 30.24
CA ASN A 615 11.14 21.80 29.21
C ASN A 615 11.80 21.53 27.85
N ARG A 616 11.51 20.36 27.25
CA ARG A 616 12.03 19.92 25.94
C ARG A 616 11.76 20.91 24.80
N THR A 617 10.65 21.65 24.83
CA THR A 617 10.35 22.68 23.82
C THR A 617 11.37 23.82 23.83
N LEU A 618 11.98 24.12 24.98
CA LEU A 618 13.10 25.08 25.05
C LEU A 618 14.35 24.49 24.39
N ALA A 619 14.65 23.21 24.60
CA ALA A 619 15.80 22.55 23.97
C ALA A 619 15.68 22.55 22.45
N GLU A 620 14.50 22.25 21.92
CA GLU A 620 14.19 22.31 20.49
C GLU A 620 14.39 23.73 19.93
N SER A 621 13.84 24.74 20.61
CA SER A 621 13.94 26.13 20.16
C SER A 621 15.36 26.69 20.23
N TYR A 622 16.15 26.29 21.24
CA TYR A 622 17.59 26.59 21.30
C TYR A 622 18.35 25.92 20.15
N TYR A 623 18.03 24.67 19.82
CA TYR A 623 18.67 23.95 18.72
C TYR A 623 18.34 24.60 17.36
N LYS A 624 17.07 24.92 17.10
CA LYS A 624 16.63 25.65 15.90
C LYS A 624 17.28 27.03 15.77
N LEU A 625 17.45 27.75 16.88
CA LEU A 625 18.18 29.00 16.88
C LEU A 625 19.66 28.80 16.57
N GLY A 626 20.27 27.74 17.10
CA GLY A 626 21.64 27.36 16.80
C GLY A 626 21.86 27.12 15.30
N ILE A 627 20.93 26.44 14.65
CA ILE A 627 20.91 26.24 13.18
C ILE A 627 20.87 27.59 12.47
N ALA A 628 19.87 28.42 12.78
CA ALA A 628 19.69 29.69 12.10
C ALA A 628 20.91 30.61 12.24
N LEU A 629 21.55 30.62 13.43
CA LEU A 629 22.78 31.36 13.68
C LEU A 629 23.98 30.77 12.93
N ALA A 630 24.09 29.45 12.83
CA ALA A 630 25.17 28.79 12.10
C ALA A 630 25.08 29.13 10.61
N THR A 631 23.89 29.02 10.02
CA THR A 631 23.64 29.38 8.62
C THR A 631 23.81 30.88 8.36
N ASN A 632 23.55 31.73 9.37
CA ASN A 632 23.85 33.16 9.33
C ASN A 632 25.32 33.52 9.68
N ASN A 633 26.23 32.54 9.69
CA ASN A 633 27.66 32.69 9.98
C ASN A 633 28.00 33.28 11.38
N GLN A 634 27.09 33.15 12.34
CA GLN A 634 27.27 33.55 13.74
C GLN A 634 27.66 32.34 14.60
N ILE A 635 28.82 31.74 14.29
CA ILE A 635 29.25 30.44 14.83
C ILE A 635 29.35 30.41 16.36
N ASP A 636 29.83 31.49 16.99
CA ASP A 636 29.95 31.54 18.45
C ASP A 636 28.59 31.52 19.14
N GLU A 637 27.64 32.33 18.66
CA GLU A 637 26.27 32.34 19.17
C GLU A 637 25.57 31.00 18.88
N ALA A 638 25.84 30.36 17.75
CA ALA A 638 25.30 29.04 17.42
C ALA A 638 25.75 27.98 18.43
N VAL A 639 27.06 27.92 18.72
CA VAL A 639 27.63 27.00 19.72
C VAL A 639 27.05 27.26 21.11
N GLU A 640 26.87 28.53 21.51
CA GLU A 640 26.23 28.86 22.79
C GLU A 640 24.79 28.30 22.88
N ASN A 641 24.02 28.41 21.80
CA ASN A 641 22.64 27.92 21.76
C ASN A 641 22.56 26.37 21.72
N TYR A 642 23.46 25.68 21.01
CA TYR A 642 23.54 24.21 21.09
C TYR A 642 23.91 23.73 22.50
N ASN A 643 24.83 24.40 23.19
CA ASN A 643 25.14 24.09 24.58
C ASN A 643 23.94 24.35 25.50
N ALA A 644 23.18 25.42 25.28
CA ALA A 644 21.95 25.69 26.03
C ALA A 644 20.88 24.60 25.79
N SER A 645 20.77 24.07 24.56
CA SER A 645 19.90 22.93 24.25
C SER A 645 20.30 21.68 25.05
N LEU A 646 21.60 21.33 25.06
CA LEU A 646 22.13 20.22 25.86
C LEU A 646 21.89 20.42 27.36
N GLU A 647 22.04 21.64 27.88
CA GLU A 647 21.80 21.92 29.30
C GLU A 647 20.35 21.63 29.69
N VAL A 648 19.38 22.00 28.83
CA VAL A 648 17.96 21.73 29.05
C VAL A 648 17.67 20.22 29.00
N LEU A 649 18.20 19.50 28.02
CA LEU A 649 18.01 18.05 27.87
C LEU A 649 18.60 17.27 29.06
N ASN A 650 19.82 17.64 29.51
CA ASN A 650 20.45 17.00 30.66
C ASN A 650 19.65 17.26 31.96
N LYS A 651 19.16 18.48 32.18
CA LYS A 651 18.28 18.78 33.33
C LYS A 651 16.98 17.98 33.29
N ARG A 652 16.41 17.75 32.10
CA ARG A 652 15.22 16.91 31.92
C ARG A 652 15.54 15.46 32.25
N LEU A 653 16.65 14.94 31.73
CA LEU A 653 17.10 13.57 31.96
C LEU A 653 17.35 13.27 33.44
N ASP A 654 17.98 14.19 34.17
CA ASP A 654 18.23 14.06 35.61
C ASP A 654 16.93 13.92 36.41
N LYS A 655 15.87 14.63 35.99
CA LYS A 655 14.56 14.58 36.62
C LYS A 655 13.75 13.34 36.24
N LEU A 656 13.85 12.87 34.99
CA LEU A 656 13.16 11.66 34.52
C LEU A 656 13.71 10.39 35.19
N LYS A 657 15.00 10.39 35.54
CA LYS A 657 15.66 9.29 36.27
C LYS A 657 15.09 9.04 37.68
N GLU A 658 14.28 9.95 38.22
CA GLU A 658 13.58 9.75 39.50
C GLU A 658 12.38 8.78 39.39
N ASP A 659 11.81 8.58 38.18
CA ASP A 659 10.71 7.63 37.90
C ASP A 659 10.97 6.83 36.60
N GLU A 660 12.11 6.13 36.58
CA GLU A 660 12.65 5.43 35.40
C GLU A 660 11.72 4.36 34.82
N VAL A 661 10.87 3.75 35.65
CA VAL A 661 9.97 2.64 35.24
C VAL A 661 8.86 3.12 34.32
N ASN A 662 8.31 4.32 34.58
CA ASN A 662 7.19 4.87 33.80
C ASN A 662 7.63 5.76 32.64
N GLN A 663 8.89 6.21 32.63
CA GLN A 663 9.41 7.23 31.70
C GLN A 663 10.53 6.70 30.80
N ARG A 664 10.65 5.36 30.71
CA ARG A 664 11.74 4.67 29.99
C ARG A 664 11.85 5.06 28.52
N ASP A 665 10.74 5.33 27.85
CA ASP A 665 10.74 5.67 26.43
C ASP A 665 11.25 7.12 26.22
N GLU A 666 10.80 8.09 27.02
CA GLU A 666 11.29 9.48 26.95
C GLU A 666 12.78 9.57 27.31
N ILE A 667 13.26 8.75 28.25
CA ILE A 667 14.68 8.69 28.62
C ILE A 667 15.52 8.22 27.43
N LYS A 668 15.11 7.13 26.76
CA LYS A 668 15.82 6.63 25.58
C LYS A 668 15.86 7.64 24.45
N ASP A 669 14.75 8.32 24.20
CA ASP A 669 14.66 9.35 23.17
C ASP A 669 15.61 10.51 23.46
N ILE A 670 15.74 10.96 24.71
CA ILE A 670 16.67 12.05 25.04
C ILE A 670 18.13 11.58 24.96
N GLU A 671 18.41 10.35 25.40
CA GLU A 671 19.76 9.76 25.36
C GLU A 671 20.26 9.57 23.93
N SER A 672 19.38 9.34 22.94
CA SER A 672 19.79 9.26 21.54
C SER A 672 20.14 10.59 20.91
N LEU A 673 19.61 11.72 21.41
CA LEU A 673 19.78 13.05 20.80
C LEU A 673 21.01 13.82 21.29
N ILE A 674 21.46 13.52 22.50
CA ILE A 674 22.62 14.19 23.10
C ILE A 674 23.89 14.03 22.23
N PRO A 675 24.22 12.82 21.71
CA PRO A 675 25.36 12.63 20.83
C PRO A 675 25.30 13.52 19.58
N ASP A 676 24.16 13.61 18.91
CA ASP A 676 24.01 14.36 17.65
C ASP A 676 24.27 15.86 17.86
N ILE A 677 23.74 16.43 18.94
CA ILE A 677 23.99 17.85 19.27
C ILE A 677 25.46 18.07 19.67
N GLN A 678 26.10 17.10 20.33
CA GLN A 678 27.52 17.17 20.68
C GLN A 678 28.44 17.12 19.45
N GLU A 679 28.11 16.28 18.48
CA GLU A 679 28.80 16.19 17.20
C GLU A 679 28.70 17.53 16.45
N LYS A 680 27.49 18.09 16.34
CA LYS A 680 27.27 19.40 15.71
C LYS A 680 28.06 20.54 16.37
N ILE A 681 28.22 20.51 17.70
CA ILE A 681 29.08 21.47 18.41
C ILE A 681 30.55 21.25 18.05
N ALA A 682 31.01 20.02 17.93
CA ALA A 682 32.39 19.69 17.56
C ALA A 682 32.70 20.18 16.14
N ASP A 683 31.78 19.94 15.20
CA ASP A 683 31.92 20.36 13.81
C ASP A 683 31.99 21.87 13.67
N MET A 684 31.08 22.60 14.33
CA MET A 684 31.10 24.07 14.31
C MET A 684 32.38 24.65 14.92
N LYS A 685 32.93 24.02 15.97
CA LYS A 685 34.21 24.42 16.57
C LYS A 685 35.38 24.13 15.63
N SER A 686 35.39 22.97 14.98
CA SER A 686 36.41 22.61 14.00
C SER A 686 36.40 23.55 12.79
N PHE A 687 35.21 23.85 12.26
CA PHE A 687 35.01 24.83 11.19
C PHE A 687 35.57 26.20 11.57
N LYS A 688 35.30 26.66 12.80
CA LYS A 688 35.86 27.92 13.32
C LYS A 688 37.39 27.86 13.40
N GLU A 689 37.97 26.79 13.93
CA GLU A 689 39.43 26.63 14.04
C GLU A 689 40.11 26.64 12.66
N GLU A 690 39.50 25.99 11.67
CA GLU A 690 40.00 25.97 10.29
C GLU A 690 39.89 27.36 9.62
N ALA A 691 38.74 28.03 9.75
CA ALA A 691 38.55 29.40 9.24
C ALA A 691 39.53 30.39 9.89
N THR A 692 39.77 30.25 11.20
CA THR A 692 40.71 31.09 11.95
C THR A 692 42.16 30.81 11.54
N SER A 693 42.51 29.54 11.28
CA SER A 693 43.83 29.14 10.77
C SER A 693 44.10 29.64 9.35
N LYS A 694 43.09 29.58 8.47
CA LYS A 694 43.13 30.17 7.12
C LYS A 694 43.28 31.70 7.17
N LEU A 695 42.58 32.39 8.08
CA LEU A 695 42.75 33.83 8.31
C LEU A 695 44.15 34.16 8.87
N LEU A 696 44.67 33.39 9.84
CA LEU A 696 46.01 33.62 10.40
C LEU A 696 47.13 33.42 9.35
N SER A 697 46.99 32.43 8.48
CA SER A 697 47.93 32.19 7.37
C SER A 697 47.84 33.28 6.28
N ALA A 698 46.66 33.87 6.07
CA ALA A 698 46.46 35.02 5.18
C ALA A 698 47.01 36.34 5.76
N VAL A 699 46.95 36.53 7.08
CA VAL A 699 47.49 37.73 7.77
C VAL A 699 49.01 37.68 7.91
N THR A 700 49.62 36.51 8.01
CA THR A 700 51.09 36.35 8.07
C THR A 700 51.78 36.53 6.70
N SER A 701 51.02 36.66 5.60
CA SER A 701 51.54 36.73 4.23
C SER A 701 51.39 38.10 3.52
N LYS A 702 50.95 39.18 4.19
CA LYS A 702 51.00 40.55 3.62
C LYS A 702 51.41 41.63 4.63
N PRO A 703 52.32 42.57 4.28
CA PRO A 703 52.68 43.70 5.13
C PRO A 703 51.58 44.76 5.14
N ILE A 704 51.46 45.41 6.31
CA ILE A 704 50.48 46.45 6.66
C ILE A 704 50.65 47.68 5.77
N THR A 705 49.56 48.13 5.15
CA THR A 705 49.36 49.53 4.75
C THR A 705 47.97 49.99 5.17
N GLU A 706 47.94 51.07 5.92
CA GLU A 706 46.77 51.76 6.46
C GLU A 706 45.77 52.15 5.37
N THR A 707 44.47 51.90 5.58
CA THR A 707 43.44 52.84 5.10
C THR A 707 42.13 52.75 5.88
N LYS A 708 41.73 53.93 6.36
CA LYS A 708 40.49 54.47 6.93
C LYS A 708 39.19 53.64 6.97
N PHE A 709 38.58 53.73 8.15
CA PHE A 709 37.14 53.69 8.43
C PHE A 709 36.31 54.57 7.48
N GLU A 710 35.19 54.03 6.98
CA GLU A 710 33.98 54.80 6.70
C GLU A 710 32.74 54.04 7.22
N SER A 711 31.98 54.74 8.05
CA SER A 711 30.68 54.37 8.58
C SER A 711 29.58 54.72 7.58
N GLY A 712 28.72 53.77 7.22
CA GLY A 712 27.51 54.02 6.44
C GLY A 712 26.32 53.30 7.05
N SER A 713 25.50 54.03 7.80
CA SER A 713 24.14 53.60 8.14
C SER A 713 23.22 53.86 6.95
N SER A 714 22.36 52.90 6.60
CA SER A 714 21.14 53.20 5.85
C SER A 714 20.01 52.29 6.31
N SER A 715 19.18 52.86 7.18
CA SER A 715 17.81 52.44 7.45
C SER A 715 16.93 52.65 6.21
N SER A 716 16.13 51.66 5.85
CA SER A 716 14.88 51.88 5.10
C SER A 716 13.82 50.87 5.51
N SER A 717 12.94 51.32 6.41
CA SER A 717 11.65 50.69 6.67
C SER A 717 10.72 50.90 5.46
N SER A 718 10.04 49.86 5.01
CA SER A 718 8.82 50.00 4.22
C SER A 718 7.71 49.14 4.81
N ASP A 719 6.87 49.78 5.62
CA ASP A 719 5.55 49.28 6.01
C ASP A 719 4.69 49.05 4.76
N LYS A 720 4.30 47.80 4.50
CA LYS A 720 3.14 47.49 3.66
C LYS A 720 2.07 46.83 4.52
N LYS A 721 0.98 47.57 4.74
CA LYS A 721 -0.26 47.09 5.35
C LYS A 721 -0.93 46.07 4.43
N ILE A 722 -1.18 44.87 4.94
CA ILE A 722 -2.04 43.85 4.30
C ILE A 722 -3.50 44.20 4.59
N CYS A 723 -4.29 44.40 3.55
CA CYS A 723 -5.74 44.55 3.59
C CYS A 723 -6.32 43.85 2.35
N ASP A 724 -7.07 42.76 2.55
CA ASP A 724 -7.89 42.00 1.58
C ASP A 724 -7.29 40.69 1.03
N ILE A 725 -7.94 39.56 1.36
CA ILE A 725 -7.59 38.18 0.97
C ILE A 725 -8.73 37.45 0.23
N SER A 726 -9.51 38.18 -0.57
CA SER A 726 -10.55 37.63 -1.43
C SER A 726 -10.11 36.50 -2.40
N HIS A 727 -8.80 36.31 -2.62
CA HIS A 727 -8.25 35.32 -3.55
C HIS A 727 -8.02 33.93 -2.94
N LEU A 728 -8.00 33.81 -1.60
CA LEU A 728 -7.82 32.54 -0.89
C LEU A 728 -9.05 31.60 -0.96
N VAL A 729 -10.22 32.09 -1.39
CA VAL A 729 -11.50 31.34 -1.40
C VAL A 729 -11.82 30.73 -2.79
N LYS A 730 -10.86 30.71 -3.72
CA LYS A 730 -11.08 30.16 -5.07
C LYS A 730 -10.03 29.14 -5.51
N ARG A 731 -9.65 28.19 -4.64
CA ARG A 731 -8.95 26.98 -5.08
C ARG A 731 -9.92 25.80 -5.17
N LYS A 732 -10.79 25.82 -6.19
CA LYS A 732 -11.43 24.59 -6.68
C LYS A 732 -10.42 23.93 -7.62
N ARG A 733 -9.65 22.93 -7.16
CA ARG A 733 -8.93 22.04 -8.10
C ARG A 733 -9.98 21.46 -9.05
N ARG A 734 -9.80 21.73 -10.35
CA ARG A 734 -10.73 21.34 -11.43
C ARG A 734 -10.79 19.81 -11.53
N MET A 735 -11.97 19.24 -11.26
CA MET A 735 -12.31 17.85 -11.63
C MET A 735 -12.72 17.76 -13.13
N GLU A 736 -11.90 18.26 -14.06
CA GLU A 736 -12.28 18.30 -15.49
C GLU A 736 -11.43 17.44 -16.44
N ASP A 737 -10.34 16.80 -16.00
CA ASP A 737 -9.50 15.98 -16.90
C ASP A 737 -9.80 14.46 -16.90
N LEU A 738 -11.00 14.03 -16.48
CA LEU A 738 -11.41 12.61 -16.55
C LEU A 738 -12.80 12.36 -17.18
N LYS A 739 -13.28 13.28 -18.03
CA LYS A 739 -14.52 13.06 -18.80
C LYS A 739 -14.44 13.53 -20.25
N GLU A 740 -13.54 12.96 -21.03
CA GLU A 740 -13.73 12.87 -22.49
C GLU A 740 -13.21 11.53 -23.01
N GLU A 741 -13.99 10.46 -22.80
CA GLU A 741 -14.05 9.31 -23.71
C GLU A 741 -15.27 8.44 -23.33
N SER A 742 -16.48 8.95 -23.65
CA SER A 742 -17.68 8.15 -23.97
C SER A 742 -18.93 9.03 -23.99
N GLU A 743 -19.15 9.74 -25.09
CA GLU A 743 -20.53 10.06 -25.48
C GLU A 743 -20.81 9.47 -26.86
N GLU A 744 -21.61 8.41 -26.83
CA GLU A 744 -22.27 7.80 -27.97
C GLU A 744 -23.17 8.81 -28.69
N SER A 745 -23.18 8.68 -30.01
CA SER A 745 -24.00 9.44 -30.95
C SER A 745 -25.51 9.29 -30.66
N PRO A 746 -26.34 10.36 -30.69
CA PRO A 746 -27.78 10.21 -30.60
C PRO A 746 -28.38 9.82 -31.96
N ALA A 747 -29.10 8.72 -31.95
CA ALA A 747 -29.90 8.19 -33.04
C ALA A 747 -30.91 9.24 -33.59
N LYS A 748 -30.93 9.37 -34.92
CA LYS A 748 -32.02 10.00 -35.67
C LYS A 748 -33.33 9.27 -35.39
N LYS A 749 -34.38 10.03 -35.01
CA LYS A 749 -35.78 9.59 -35.16
C LYS A 749 -36.44 10.29 -36.35
N PRO A 750 -37.33 9.59 -37.08
CA PRO A 750 -37.89 10.04 -38.35
C PRO A 750 -39.25 10.74 -38.19
N THR A 751 -39.62 11.61 -39.13
CA THR A 751 -40.98 11.81 -39.71
C THR A 751 -41.02 13.10 -40.58
N PRO A 752 -41.96 13.25 -41.53
CA PRO A 752 -42.80 12.27 -42.24
C PRO A 752 -42.30 11.94 -43.65
#